data_AF-A0A4V1IFI2-F1
#
_entry.id   AF-A0A4V1IFI2-F1
#
_cell.length_a   1.000
_cell.length_b   1.000
_cell.length_c   1.000
_cell.angle_alpha   90.00
_cell.angle_beta   90.00
_cell.angle_gamma   90.00
#
_symmetry.space_group_name_H-M   'P 1'
#
loop_
_entity.id
_entity.type
_entity.pdbx_description
1 polymer ?
#
loop_
_entity_poly.entity_id
_entity_poly.type
_entity_poly.pdbx_seq_one_letter_code
_entity_poly.pdbx_strand_id
1 'polypeptide(L)'
;MLKDRRLIAALLLCGMLVLTPFAGVVGGTSGTVSTASNGEYIDATENISVWDRTSVSFRADTGATGAVTVDNLWLDAETERGDSNLHRDTLAVFQTDRETTLRFGEHTNTNSFGPGDDAQLLTGYLEDDVSENDVDDVPTTGQAVLDDLTSENMDNLNENVSFSLSSVTFEEDGTLTTSVTPDKPGLYMYVLATGSGLEVTNGDLAINGDTTIVGVEQFAAQNNRSAVTAPNSAEPGDDIEFAVNATEWNGSTSHTVVLYDEDSFSGSTMTINISEQLSTDLSADDVTVKHEITEVNGVQRIQDNVIVFGQSAESRTETGPIQFGDIVRFLANDADINEPGTQVSNDGISLDASSTAVRTEASTTLSVATYGNWTSDDYRWIHVASGSSSDQVQVNTGTLTIERATGGGGGGGGGGGVGGGGGDDSPDTGEDVTVVAEETSSPEIATDKNKSTVGFDKTTVEQITFNSANITGDVTSRDLDREPNETGPSPGVSASVFEIVIPDNAEDTSAILRTTVSADRVEEISADASDLRINRYNDVDGEWQGLSTTLVEERKDEVVLEAETPGFSYFSVSAVSTPTADAAASPTTIEAGNEVELDGSASENRYGEIVDYTWEINGQTFSGETVTTTLDESGNYTAHLKVTNDAGETASDSVTITVEQNSDEIGDGDGSDTDDGLLPVPGFGPIITVLALMVALLVFRHRSP
;
A
#
# COMPACT_ATOMS: atom_id res chain seq x y z
N MET A 1 -0.77 23.76 8.28
CA MET A 1 0.25 24.31 7.36
C MET A 1 -0.03 23.62 6.04
N LEU A 2 -0.97 24.22 5.30
CA LEU A 2 -1.56 23.71 4.07
C LEU A 2 -0.51 23.75 2.95
N LYS A 3 -0.38 22.65 2.20
CA LYS A 3 0.15 22.62 0.83
C LYS A 3 0.16 21.18 0.29
N ASP A 4 -0.21 21.07 -0.99
CA ASP A 4 0.03 19.95 -1.91
C ASP A 4 -1.04 18.86 -1.99
N ARG A 5 -2.23 19.22 -2.50
CA ARG A 5 -3.29 18.28 -2.94
C ARG A 5 -3.62 18.32 -4.45
N ARG A 6 -2.66 18.81 -5.23
CA ARG A 6 -2.98 19.72 -6.34
C ARG A 6 -2.63 19.22 -7.74
N LEU A 7 -2.17 17.97 -7.87
CA LEU A 7 -1.99 17.29 -9.17
C LEU A 7 -3.18 16.39 -9.55
N ILE A 8 -4.03 16.09 -8.58
CA ILE A 8 -5.21 15.22 -8.69
C ILE A 8 -6.15 15.68 -9.80
N ALA A 9 -6.31 16.97 -9.93
CA ALA A 9 -7.45 17.52 -10.63
C ALA A 9 -7.27 17.70 -12.14
N ALA A 10 -6.04 18.02 -12.58
CA ALA A 10 -5.71 17.94 -14.00
C ALA A 10 -5.70 16.47 -14.49
N LEU A 11 -5.39 15.53 -13.60
CA LEU A 11 -5.43 14.08 -13.84
C LEU A 11 -6.87 13.53 -13.90
N LEU A 12 -7.81 14.12 -13.16
CA LEU A 12 -9.22 13.76 -13.17
C LEU A 12 -9.96 14.27 -14.42
N LEU A 13 -9.60 15.45 -14.93
CA LEU A 13 -9.99 15.90 -16.28
C LEU A 13 -9.64 14.89 -17.36
N CYS A 14 -8.50 14.22 -17.22
CA CYS A 14 -8.04 13.14 -18.08
C CYS A 14 -8.85 11.87 -17.92
N GLY A 15 -9.27 11.57 -16.70
CA GLY A 15 -9.88 10.29 -16.40
C GLY A 15 -11.38 10.18 -16.59
N MET A 16 -12.12 11.28 -16.51
CA MET A 16 -13.55 11.25 -16.81
C MET A 16 -13.86 11.23 -18.28
N LEU A 17 -12.98 11.74 -19.13
CA LEU A 17 -13.07 11.48 -20.56
C LEU A 17 -12.92 9.99 -20.90
N VAL A 18 -12.30 9.21 -20.00
CA VAL A 18 -12.14 7.75 -20.07
C VAL A 18 -13.27 7.00 -19.33
N LEU A 19 -13.94 7.60 -18.34
CA LEU A 19 -15.02 6.96 -17.58
C LEU A 19 -16.42 7.45 -17.88
N THR A 20 -16.61 8.49 -18.68
CA THR A 20 -17.95 8.93 -19.12
C THR A 20 -18.77 7.88 -19.87
N PRO A 21 -18.21 6.78 -20.41
CA PRO A 21 -19.06 5.67 -20.82
C PRO A 21 -19.58 4.80 -19.66
N PHE A 22 -18.92 4.82 -18.50
CA PHE A 22 -19.09 3.86 -17.41
C PHE A 22 -19.57 4.45 -16.08
N ALA A 23 -19.30 5.73 -15.80
CA ALA A 23 -19.79 6.43 -14.62
C ALA A 23 -21.15 7.05 -14.93
N GLY A 24 -22.21 6.31 -14.63
CA GLY A 24 -23.42 6.97 -14.19
C GLY A 24 -23.11 7.91 -13.04
N VAL A 25 -23.61 9.13 -13.11
CA VAL A 25 -23.66 10.15 -12.08
C VAL A 25 -23.91 9.52 -10.69
N VAL A 26 -22.85 9.24 -9.93
CA VAL A 26 -22.99 8.88 -8.51
C VAL A 26 -22.93 10.17 -7.70
N GLY A 27 -24.11 10.66 -7.32
CA GLY A 27 -24.27 11.52 -6.14
C GLY A 27 -24.66 12.99 -6.40
N GLY A 28 -25.97 13.28 -6.28
CA GLY A 28 -26.41 14.51 -5.62
C GLY A 28 -26.66 15.76 -6.48
N THR A 29 -27.75 15.79 -7.25
CA THR A 29 -28.91 16.68 -7.01
C THR A 29 -29.86 16.65 -8.21
N SER A 30 -31.14 16.81 -7.90
CA SER A 30 -32.25 16.88 -8.84
C SER A 30 -32.13 18.07 -9.81
N GLY A 31 -31.47 17.87 -10.94
CA GLY A 31 -31.47 18.74 -12.11
C GLY A 31 -31.78 17.94 -13.37
N THR A 32 -32.87 18.27 -14.06
CA THR A 32 -33.32 17.60 -15.29
C THR A 32 -32.30 17.78 -16.43
N VAL A 33 -31.37 16.83 -16.59
CA VAL A 33 -30.62 16.63 -17.84
C VAL A 33 -31.37 15.57 -18.65
N SER A 34 -31.77 15.90 -19.87
CA SER A 34 -32.54 15.00 -20.74
C SER A 34 -31.63 13.93 -21.35
N THR A 35 -31.49 12.78 -20.69
CA THR A 35 -30.76 11.63 -21.22
C THR A 35 -31.57 10.95 -22.34
N ALA A 36 -31.27 11.26 -23.59
CA ALA A 36 -31.79 10.57 -24.76
C ALA A 36 -30.70 9.70 -25.39
N SER A 37 -30.37 8.56 -24.77
CA SER A 37 -29.37 7.62 -25.32
C SER A 37 -29.85 6.99 -26.63
N ASN A 38 -29.11 7.16 -27.73
CA ASN A 38 -29.32 6.43 -28.98
C ASN A 38 -28.41 5.17 -29.07
N GLY A 39 -28.32 4.41 -27.98
CA GLY A 39 -27.71 3.07 -27.93
C GLY A 39 -26.19 2.97 -28.09
N GLU A 40 -25.53 3.95 -28.70
CA GLU A 40 -24.07 3.97 -29.01
C GLU A 40 -23.35 5.22 -28.46
N TYR A 41 -24.09 6.24 -28.02
CA TYR A 41 -23.55 7.51 -27.52
C TYR A 41 -24.24 7.94 -26.22
N ILE A 42 -23.49 8.61 -25.34
CA ILE A 42 -23.92 9.14 -24.05
C ILE A 42 -23.76 10.66 -24.08
N ASP A 43 -24.82 11.40 -23.81
CA ASP A 43 -24.76 12.87 -23.70
C ASP A 43 -24.16 13.25 -22.34
N ALA A 44 -22.98 13.86 -22.36
CA ALA A 44 -22.23 14.27 -21.16
C ALA A 44 -22.59 15.69 -20.72
N THR A 45 -22.78 16.62 -21.67
CA THR A 45 -23.30 17.98 -21.44
C THR A 45 -24.26 18.36 -22.57
N GLU A 46 -24.82 19.58 -22.55
CA GLU A 46 -25.71 20.06 -23.64
C GLU A 46 -25.02 20.05 -25.02
N ASN A 47 -23.69 20.15 -25.08
CA ASN A 47 -22.92 20.24 -26.33
C ASN A 47 -21.89 19.12 -26.51
N ILE A 48 -21.76 18.20 -25.55
CA ILE A 48 -20.77 17.12 -25.59
C ILE A 48 -21.48 15.78 -25.50
N SER A 49 -21.26 14.94 -26.50
CA SER A 49 -21.59 13.51 -26.46
C SER A 49 -20.32 12.68 -26.44
N VAL A 50 -20.35 11.51 -25.82
CA VAL A 50 -19.23 10.57 -25.72
C VAL A 50 -19.64 9.25 -26.35
N TRP A 51 -18.79 8.71 -27.22
CA TRP A 51 -18.97 7.38 -27.79
C TRP A 51 -18.74 6.34 -26.70
N ASP A 52 -19.62 5.35 -26.61
CA ASP A 52 -19.61 4.36 -25.52
C ASP A 52 -18.30 3.52 -25.45
N ARG A 53 -17.51 3.49 -26.52
CA ARG A 53 -16.21 2.79 -26.61
C ARG A 53 -14.98 3.69 -26.54
N THR A 54 -15.15 4.98 -26.25
CA THR A 54 -14.06 5.99 -26.25
C THR A 54 -12.82 5.59 -25.45
N SER A 55 -13.02 4.93 -24.31
CA SER A 55 -11.94 4.57 -23.37
C SER A 55 -11.10 3.38 -23.82
N VAL A 56 -11.63 2.56 -24.72
CA VAL A 56 -11.00 1.32 -25.21
C VAL A 56 -10.47 1.44 -26.63
N SER A 57 -10.86 2.52 -27.30
CA SER A 57 -10.71 2.65 -28.73
C SER A 57 -9.34 3.20 -29.12
N PHE A 58 -8.82 4.27 -28.52
CA PHE A 58 -7.63 4.99 -29.02
C PHE A 58 -6.39 4.73 -28.16
N ARG A 59 -5.25 4.42 -28.80
CA ARG A 59 -4.05 3.92 -28.14
C ARG A 59 -2.75 4.48 -28.69
N ALA A 60 -1.82 4.84 -27.82
CA ALA A 60 -0.44 5.15 -28.16
C ALA A 60 0.38 3.87 -28.43
N ASP A 61 1.21 3.90 -29.47
CA ASP A 61 2.15 2.83 -29.78
C ASP A 61 3.35 2.89 -28.82
N THR A 62 3.35 2.00 -27.83
CA THR A 62 4.39 1.89 -26.82
C THR A 62 5.75 1.44 -27.37
N GLY A 63 5.79 0.90 -28.59
CA GLY A 63 7.03 0.60 -29.31
C GLY A 63 7.79 1.84 -29.82
N ALA A 64 7.33 3.05 -29.49
CA ALA A 64 7.95 4.30 -29.90
C ALA A 64 9.44 4.37 -29.50
N THR A 65 10.26 4.92 -30.40
CA THR A 65 11.71 4.97 -30.20
C THR A 65 12.07 5.82 -28.97
N GLY A 66 12.77 5.22 -28.01
CA GLY A 66 13.24 5.90 -26.80
C GLY A 66 12.33 5.73 -25.59
N ALA A 67 11.10 5.24 -25.78
CA ALA A 67 10.17 4.94 -24.70
C ALA A 67 10.79 3.98 -23.68
N VAL A 68 10.48 4.21 -22.41
CA VAL A 68 10.74 3.28 -21.31
C VAL A 68 9.50 2.42 -21.16
N THR A 69 9.63 1.11 -21.34
CA THR A 69 8.50 0.20 -21.31
C THR A 69 8.65 -0.89 -20.27
N VAL A 70 7.51 -1.31 -19.70
CA VAL A 70 7.41 -2.52 -18.88
C VAL A 70 6.21 -3.34 -19.34
N ASP A 71 6.28 -4.65 -19.19
CA ASP A 71 5.18 -5.53 -19.52
C ASP A 71 4.06 -5.35 -18.49
N ASN A 72 2.82 -5.45 -18.96
CA ASN A 72 1.64 -5.16 -18.17
C ASN A 72 0.87 -6.45 -17.86
N LEU A 73 0.15 -6.45 -16.74
CA LEU A 73 -0.82 -7.51 -16.46
C LEU A 73 -1.98 -7.48 -17.47
N TRP A 74 -2.66 -8.61 -17.65
CA TRP A 74 -3.82 -8.69 -18.53
C TRP A 74 -5.04 -8.02 -17.89
N LEU A 75 -5.42 -6.82 -18.36
CA LEU A 75 -6.59 -6.11 -17.87
C LEU A 75 -7.78 -6.29 -18.83
N ASP A 76 -8.92 -6.68 -18.29
CA ASP A 76 -10.17 -6.85 -19.05
C ASP A 76 -11.35 -6.15 -18.37
N ALA A 77 -12.42 -5.88 -19.13
CA ALA A 77 -13.70 -5.44 -18.60
C ALA A 77 -14.87 -6.22 -19.20
N GLU A 78 -15.68 -6.79 -18.30
CA GLU A 78 -16.90 -7.53 -18.63
C GLU A 78 -18.12 -6.66 -18.33
N THR A 79 -19.02 -6.50 -19.30
CA THR A 79 -20.28 -5.75 -19.13
C THR A 79 -21.47 -6.54 -19.66
N GLU A 80 -22.71 -6.18 -19.30
CA GLU A 80 -23.92 -6.78 -19.90
C GLU A 80 -23.96 -6.70 -21.45
N ARG A 81 -23.24 -5.75 -22.06
CA ARG A 81 -23.18 -5.54 -23.52
C ARG A 81 -22.09 -6.37 -24.21
N GLY A 82 -21.24 -7.07 -23.45
CA GLY A 82 -20.15 -7.92 -23.93
C GLY A 82 -18.77 -7.47 -23.43
N ASP A 83 -17.78 -8.33 -23.67
CA ASP A 83 -16.39 -8.14 -23.23
C ASP A 83 -15.73 -7.00 -24.01
N SER A 84 -15.04 -6.12 -23.28
CA SER A 84 -14.27 -5.02 -23.85
C SER A 84 -12.81 -5.17 -23.45
N ASN A 85 -11.95 -5.49 -24.42
CA ASN A 85 -10.52 -5.66 -24.18
C ASN A 85 -9.90 -4.32 -23.76
N LEU A 86 -9.58 -4.18 -22.46
CA LEU A 86 -8.86 -3.05 -21.89
C LEU A 86 -7.34 -3.23 -21.95
N HIS A 87 -6.86 -4.41 -22.38
CA HIS A 87 -5.47 -4.78 -22.26
C HIS A 87 -4.58 -3.85 -23.08
N ARG A 88 -3.44 -3.56 -22.47
CA ARG A 88 -2.31 -2.88 -23.10
C ARG A 88 -1.11 -3.75 -22.79
N ASP A 89 -0.49 -4.35 -23.80
CA ASP A 89 0.62 -5.30 -23.64
C ASP A 89 1.77 -4.75 -22.80
N THR A 90 2.03 -3.44 -22.95
CA THR A 90 3.10 -2.76 -22.24
C THR A 90 2.66 -1.39 -21.75
N LEU A 91 3.31 -0.94 -20.68
CA LEU A 91 3.27 0.42 -20.15
C LEU A 91 4.42 1.23 -20.72
N ALA A 92 4.22 2.53 -20.95
CA ALA A 92 5.25 3.36 -21.57
C ALA A 92 5.33 4.78 -20.98
N VAL A 93 6.56 5.23 -20.73
CA VAL A 93 6.90 6.65 -20.62
C VAL A 93 7.66 7.05 -21.88
N PHE A 94 7.12 8.00 -22.62
CA PHE A 94 7.61 8.40 -23.93
C PHE A 94 8.78 9.37 -23.82
N GLN A 95 9.59 9.43 -24.87
CA GLN A 95 10.67 10.41 -24.93
C GLN A 95 10.22 11.68 -25.63
N THR A 96 10.56 12.85 -25.07
CA THR A 96 10.33 14.14 -25.75
C THR A 96 11.06 14.22 -27.08
N ASP A 97 10.56 15.06 -27.98
CA ASP A 97 11.06 15.23 -29.35
C ASP A 97 11.07 13.95 -30.21
N ARG A 98 10.36 12.90 -29.76
CA ARG A 98 10.18 11.65 -30.50
C ARG A 98 8.73 11.45 -30.89
N GLU A 99 8.53 11.12 -32.15
CA GLU A 99 7.20 10.83 -32.68
C GLU A 99 6.64 9.53 -32.07
N THR A 100 5.39 9.59 -31.64
CA THR A 100 4.59 8.47 -31.15
C THR A 100 3.32 8.38 -31.97
N THR A 101 2.99 7.18 -32.44
CA THR A 101 1.76 6.95 -33.19
C THR A 101 0.59 6.73 -32.25
N LEU A 102 -0.52 7.41 -32.50
CA LEU A 102 -1.83 7.15 -31.89
C LEU A 102 -2.74 6.48 -32.92
N ARG A 103 -3.43 5.42 -32.54
CA ARG A 103 -4.32 4.66 -33.43
C ARG A 103 -5.45 3.99 -32.69
N PHE A 104 -6.51 3.62 -33.40
CA PHE A 104 -7.51 2.72 -32.80
C PHE A 104 -6.91 1.34 -32.49
N GLY A 105 -7.29 0.75 -31.36
CA GLY A 105 -6.87 -0.59 -30.94
C GLY A 105 -7.38 -1.66 -31.90
N GLU A 106 -6.64 -2.76 -32.02
CA GLU A 106 -6.82 -3.77 -33.09
C GLU A 106 -8.22 -4.42 -33.15
N HIS A 107 -8.99 -4.35 -32.07
CA HIS A 107 -10.33 -4.95 -31.96
C HIS A 107 -11.46 -3.91 -31.91
N THR A 108 -11.14 -2.64 -32.15
CA THR A 108 -12.13 -1.55 -32.13
C THR A 108 -12.95 -1.56 -33.41
N ASN A 109 -14.27 -1.74 -33.31
CA ASN A 109 -15.17 -1.60 -34.45
C ASN A 109 -15.47 -0.12 -34.71
N THR A 110 -14.83 0.44 -35.74
CA THR A 110 -14.94 1.85 -36.14
C THR A 110 -15.78 2.06 -37.40
N ASN A 111 -16.54 1.05 -37.86
CA ASN A 111 -17.31 1.08 -39.11
C ASN A 111 -18.44 2.15 -39.11
N SER A 112 -18.75 2.75 -37.96
CA SER A 112 -19.69 3.85 -37.82
C SER A 112 -19.12 5.21 -38.27
N PHE A 113 -17.79 5.35 -38.37
CA PHE A 113 -17.12 6.55 -38.85
C PHE A 113 -16.83 6.43 -40.36
N GLY A 114 -17.19 7.46 -41.15
CA GLY A 114 -17.11 7.43 -42.60
C GLY A 114 -15.81 8.01 -43.16
N PRO A 115 -15.41 7.64 -44.39
CA PRO A 115 -14.28 8.25 -45.09
C PRO A 115 -14.44 9.77 -45.22
N GLY A 116 -13.47 10.53 -44.70
CA GLY A 116 -13.43 11.98 -44.85
C GLY A 116 -14.35 12.75 -43.90
N ASP A 117 -14.86 12.12 -42.84
CA ASP A 117 -15.38 12.85 -41.68
C ASP A 117 -14.21 13.61 -41.04
N ASP A 118 -14.35 14.93 -40.93
CA ASP A 118 -13.36 15.77 -40.27
C ASP A 118 -13.39 15.50 -38.77
N ALA A 119 -12.22 15.18 -38.20
CA ALA A 119 -12.02 15.00 -36.78
C ALA A 119 -11.00 16.00 -36.25
N GLN A 120 -11.09 16.26 -34.95
CA GLN A 120 -10.18 17.13 -34.23
C GLN A 120 -9.44 16.28 -33.19
N LEU A 121 -8.11 16.39 -33.20
CA LEU A 121 -7.26 15.88 -32.13
C LEU A 121 -6.90 17.06 -31.23
N LEU A 122 -7.51 17.09 -30.06
CA LEU A 122 -7.18 18.01 -28.98
C LEU A 122 -6.04 17.41 -28.16
N THR A 123 -4.97 18.16 -27.99
CA THR A 123 -3.86 17.82 -27.10
C THR A 123 -3.92 18.75 -25.90
N GLY A 124 -4.06 18.20 -24.70
CA GLY A 124 -3.88 18.91 -23.43
C GLY A 124 -2.50 18.61 -22.84
N TYR A 125 -1.81 19.64 -22.35
CA TYR A 125 -0.56 19.53 -21.60
C TYR A 125 -0.73 20.21 -20.25
N LEU A 126 -0.46 19.47 -19.17
CA LEU A 126 -0.50 19.99 -17.81
C LEU A 126 0.63 21.01 -17.61
N GLU A 127 0.28 22.25 -17.25
CA GLU A 127 1.28 23.31 -17.10
C GLU A 127 2.16 23.14 -15.86
N ASP A 128 3.35 23.77 -15.91
CA ASP A 128 4.47 23.54 -14.97
C ASP A 128 4.29 24.30 -13.63
N ASP A 129 3.51 25.38 -13.62
CA ASP A 129 3.44 26.40 -12.55
C ASP A 129 2.03 26.49 -11.97
N VAL A 130 1.54 25.35 -11.47
CA VAL A 130 0.32 25.31 -10.65
C VAL A 130 0.65 26.02 -9.33
N SER A 131 0.57 27.35 -9.34
CA SER A 131 1.13 28.22 -8.32
C SER A 131 0.50 27.93 -6.97
N GLU A 132 1.26 27.98 -5.87
CA GLU A 132 0.80 27.62 -4.51
C GLU A 132 -0.49 28.31 -4.00
N ASN A 133 -1.12 29.22 -4.73
CA ASN A 133 -2.30 29.99 -4.29
C ASN A 133 -3.52 29.99 -5.24
N ASP A 134 -3.44 29.44 -6.46
CA ASP A 134 -4.54 29.49 -7.45
C ASP A 134 -5.03 28.07 -7.83
N VAL A 135 -5.02 27.13 -6.88
CA VAL A 135 -5.13 25.68 -7.17
C VAL A 135 -6.34 24.99 -6.56
N ASP A 136 -7.22 25.78 -5.95
CA ASP A 136 -8.45 25.26 -5.34
C ASP A 136 -9.55 25.09 -6.41
N ASP A 137 -9.28 25.47 -7.66
CA ASP A 137 -10.22 25.50 -8.78
C ASP A 137 -10.09 24.32 -9.75
N VAL A 138 -9.17 23.39 -9.52
CA VAL A 138 -8.95 22.28 -10.46
C VAL A 138 -9.91 21.12 -10.09
N PRO A 139 -10.67 20.53 -11.04
CA PRO A 139 -11.73 19.57 -10.73
C PRO A 139 -11.20 18.17 -10.35
N THR A 140 -11.55 17.68 -9.16
CA THR A 140 -11.03 16.43 -8.59
C THR A 140 -11.97 15.21 -8.70
N THR A 141 -13.14 15.32 -9.34
CA THR A 141 -14.16 14.25 -9.37
C THR A 141 -14.91 14.16 -10.68
N GLY A 142 -15.52 12.98 -10.89
CA GLY A 142 -16.44 12.59 -11.98
C GLY A 142 -17.26 13.74 -12.56
N GLN A 143 -17.87 14.42 -11.61
CA GLN A 143 -18.83 15.46 -11.81
C GLN A 143 -18.15 16.83 -11.95
N ALA A 144 -17.11 17.12 -11.16
CA ALA A 144 -16.39 18.38 -11.22
C ALA A 144 -15.80 18.64 -12.62
N VAL A 145 -15.30 17.61 -13.30
CA VAL A 145 -14.80 17.78 -14.68
C VAL A 145 -15.92 18.02 -15.67
N LEU A 146 -17.06 17.34 -15.52
CA LEU A 146 -18.21 17.57 -16.39
C LEU A 146 -18.79 18.96 -16.18
N ASP A 147 -18.76 19.44 -14.94
CA ASP A 147 -19.12 20.80 -14.56
C ASP A 147 -18.10 21.79 -15.15
N ASP A 148 -16.81 21.46 -15.16
CA ASP A 148 -15.73 22.30 -15.72
C ASP A 148 -15.63 22.30 -17.24
N LEU A 149 -16.13 21.26 -17.89
CA LEU A 149 -16.32 21.20 -19.34
C LEU A 149 -17.56 22.00 -19.79
N THR A 150 -18.30 22.62 -18.88
CA THR A 150 -19.32 23.61 -19.24
C THR A 150 -18.70 24.97 -19.55
N SER A 151 -19.40 25.78 -20.33
CA SER A 151 -18.93 27.14 -20.66
C SER A 151 -18.81 28.07 -19.45
N GLU A 152 -19.39 27.71 -18.30
CA GLU A 152 -19.38 28.55 -17.08
C GLU A 152 -18.11 28.34 -16.25
N ASN A 153 -17.47 27.18 -16.34
CA ASN A 153 -16.31 26.79 -15.51
C ASN A 153 -15.04 26.47 -16.33
N MET A 154 -15.07 26.67 -17.65
CA MET A 154 -13.94 26.42 -18.56
C MET A 154 -12.66 27.22 -18.20
N ASP A 155 -12.80 28.34 -17.51
CA ASP A 155 -11.68 29.18 -17.07
C ASP A 155 -10.79 28.42 -16.07
N ASN A 156 -11.37 27.63 -15.16
CA ASN A 156 -10.65 26.82 -14.17
C ASN A 156 -9.77 25.75 -14.83
N LEU A 157 -10.30 25.10 -15.87
CA LEU A 157 -9.57 24.11 -16.64
C LEU A 157 -8.38 24.74 -17.39
N ASN A 158 -8.62 25.89 -18.03
CA ASN A 158 -7.61 26.59 -18.83
C ASN A 158 -6.48 27.22 -18.00
N GLU A 159 -6.67 27.38 -16.69
CA GLU A 159 -5.61 27.82 -15.78
C GLU A 159 -4.52 26.74 -15.56
N ASN A 160 -4.88 25.47 -15.72
CA ASN A 160 -4.03 24.34 -15.34
C ASN A 160 -3.53 23.52 -16.54
N VAL A 161 -4.24 23.60 -17.67
CA VAL A 161 -3.95 22.82 -18.86
C VAL A 161 -3.88 23.74 -20.07
N SER A 162 -2.75 23.65 -20.78
CA SER A 162 -2.61 24.26 -22.10
C SER A 162 -3.09 23.31 -23.18
N PHE A 163 -3.91 23.82 -24.09
CA PHE A 163 -4.47 23.05 -25.18
C PHE A 163 -3.85 23.41 -26.53
N SER A 164 -3.86 22.44 -27.43
CA SER A 164 -3.63 22.65 -28.86
C SER A 164 -4.54 21.75 -29.67
N LEU A 165 -4.87 22.17 -30.89
CA LEU A 165 -5.84 21.48 -31.73
C LEU A 165 -5.27 21.20 -33.11
N SER A 166 -5.39 19.95 -33.54
CA SER A 166 -4.97 19.50 -34.87
C SER A 166 -6.14 18.88 -35.62
N SER A 167 -6.26 19.16 -36.91
CA SER A 167 -7.23 18.46 -37.76
C SER A 167 -6.68 17.11 -38.19
N VAL A 168 -7.47 16.07 -38.02
CA VAL A 168 -7.19 14.69 -38.42
C VAL A 168 -8.39 14.15 -39.20
N THR A 169 -8.18 13.09 -39.98
CA THR A 169 -9.23 12.53 -40.85
C THR A 169 -9.27 11.02 -40.71
N PHE A 170 -10.47 10.46 -40.69
CA PHE A 170 -10.63 9.00 -40.75
C PHE A 170 -10.23 8.44 -42.12
N GLU A 171 -9.65 7.26 -42.10
CA GLU A 171 -9.32 6.45 -43.27
C GLU A 171 -10.58 5.84 -43.91
N GLU A 172 -10.43 5.21 -45.09
CA GLU A 172 -11.57 4.65 -45.84
C GLU A 172 -12.31 3.52 -45.12
N ASP A 173 -11.65 2.84 -44.18
CA ASP A 173 -12.20 1.77 -43.36
C ASP A 173 -12.73 2.24 -42.00
N GLY A 174 -12.81 3.57 -41.80
CA GLY A 174 -13.26 4.18 -40.55
C GLY A 174 -12.20 4.19 -39.44
N THR A 175 -10.99 3.69 -39.68
CA THR A 175 -9.88 3.79 -38.72
C THR A 175 -9.23 5.17 -38.74
N LEU A 176 -8.38 5.46 -37.76
CA LEU A 176 -7.61 6.69 -37.69
C LEU A 176 -6.25 6.38 -37.09
N THR A 177 -5.20 6.74 -37.83
CA THR A 177 -3.81 6.72 -37.38
C THR A 177 -3.25 8.12 -37.49
N THR A 178 -2.68 8.62 -36.40
CA THR A 178 -2.03 9.94 -36.36
C THR A 178 -0.75 9.86 -35.55
N SER A 179 0.11 10.86 -35.66
CA SER A 179 1.35 10.95 -34.91
C SER A 179 1.37 12.20 -34.06
N VAL A 180 1.92 12.07 -32.86
CA VAL A 180 2.10 13.16 -31.91
C VAL A 180 3.55 13.17 -31.43
N THR A 181 4.05 14.35 -31.09
CA THR A 181 5.43 14.52 -30.61
C THR A 181 5.38 15.38 -29.35
N PRO A 182 5.53 14.79 -28.15
CA PRO A 182 5.65 15.59 -26.93
C PRO A 182 6.92 16.43 -27.00
N ASP A 183 6.78 17.73 -26.83
CA ASP A 183 7.86 18.72 -26.91
C ASP A 183 8.46 19.07 -25.54
N LYS A 184 7.79 18.68 -24.45
CA LYS A 184 8.19 18.90 -23.07
C LYS A 184 8.00 17.62 -22.25
N PRO A 185 8.79 17.42 -21.18
CA PRO A 185 8.50 16.37 -20.22
C PRO A 185 7.23 16.74 -19.43
N GLY A 186 6.49 15.75 -18.94
CA GLY A 186 5.23 15.97 -18.21
C GLY A 186 4.09 15.10 -18.73
N LEU A 187 2.87 15.49 -18.41
CA LEU A 187 1.66 14.72 -18.67
C LEU A 187 0.89 15.30 -19.85
N TYR A 188 0.55 14.43 -20.80
CA TYR A 188 -0.23 14.76 -21.98
C TYR A 188 -1.54 13.98 -22.02
N MET A 189 -2.59 14.66 -22.48
CA MET A 189 -3.87 14.07 -22.87
C MET A 189 -4.09 14.30 -24.37
N TYR A 190 -4.64 13.28 -25.01
CA TYR A 190 -5.11 13.34 -26.40
C TYR A 190 -6.58 12.96 -26.44
N VAL A 191 -7.41 13.88 -26.94
CA VAL A 191 -8.84 13.66 -27.14
C VAL A 191 -9.11 13.72 -28.64
N LEU A 192 -9.53 12.58 -29.18
CA LEU A 192 -10.05 12.50 -30.54
C LEU A 192 -11.55 12.76 -30.50
N ALA A 193 -11.97 13.82 -31.19
CA ALA A 193 -13.36 14.22 -31.29
C ALA A 193 -13.80 14.39 -32.74
N THR A 194 -15.09 14.19 -32.97
CA THR A 194 -15.80 14.49 -34.21
C THR A 194 -16.75 15.66 -33.99
N GLY A 195 -17.09 16.36 -35.06
CA GLY A 195 -17.71 17.69 -34.95
C GLY A 195 -16.66 18.79 -35.01
N SER A 196 -17.13 20.04 -35.02
CA SER A 196 -16.26 21.22 -35.13
C SER A 196 -16.45 22.18 -33.96
N GLY A 197 -16.90 21.66 -32.82
CA GLY A 197 -17.22 22.45 -31.64
C GLY A 197 -15.98 22.83 -30.81
N LEU A 198 -14.86 22.12 -30.95
CA LEU A 198 -13.63 22.44 -30.21
C LEU A 198 -12.89 23.60 -30.87
N GLU A 199 -12.60 24.62 -30.09
CA GLU A 199 -11.78 25.77 -30.48
C GLU A 199 -10.70 26.01 -29.43
N VAL A 200 -9.48 26.31 -29.88
CA VAL A 200 -8.37 26.63 -28.96
C VAL A 200 -7.80 27.99 -29.34
N THR A 201 -7.75 28.91 -28.38
CA THR A 201 -7.20 30.27 -28.57
C THR A 201 -6.19 30.57 -27.47
N ASN A 202 -4.94 30.85 -27.85
CA ASN A 202 -3.83 31.14 -26.92
C ASN A 202 -3.52 30.04 -25.88
N GLY A 203 -3.94 28.79 -26.12
CA GLY A 203 -3.79 27.70 -25.15
C GLY A 203 -5.10 27.36 -24.44
N ASP A 204 -6.10 28.24 -24.50
CA ASP A 204 -7.36 28.05 -23.82
C ASP A 204 -8.35 27.29 -24.71
N LEU A 205 -8.98 26.25 -24.16
CA LEU A 205 -10.07 25.50 -24.77
C LEU A 205 -11.39 26.27 -24.66
N ALA A 206 -12.18 26.22 -25.72
CA ALA A 206 -13.58 26.60 -25.73
C ALA A 206 -14.39 25.57 -26.53
N ILE A 207 -15.63 25.34 -26.12
CA ILE A 207 -16.55 24.38 -26.77
C ILE A 207 -17.75 25.17 -27.32
N ASN A 208 -17.69 25.46 -28.62
CA ASN A 208 -18.64 26.31 -29.36
C ASN A 208 -19.43 25.48 -30.38
N GLY A 209 -20.10 24.43 -29.91
CA GLY A 209 -21.02 23.61 -30.71
C GLY A 209 -20.95 22.13 -30.38
N ASP A 210 -21.80 21.35 -31.06
CA ASP A 210 -21.91 19.91 -30.84
C ASP A 210 -20.56 19.22 -31.12
N THR A 211 -20.05 18.52 -30.10
CA THR A 211 -18.80 17.77 -30.13
C THR A 211 -19.07 16.34 -29.68
N THR A 212 -18.56 15.36 -30.42
CA THR A 212 -18.63 13.95 -30.02
C THR A 212 -17.24 13.38 -29.83
N ILE A 213 -16.94 12.98 -28.60
CA ILE A 213 -15.65 12.40 -28.22
C ILE A 213 -15.66 10.91 -28.58
N VAL A 214 -14.61 10.45 -29.26
CA VAL A 214 -14.55 9.09 -29.85
C VAL A 214 -13.28 8.33 -29.51
N GLY A 215 -12.28 9.00 -28.93
CA GLY A 215 -11.08 8.36 -28.41
C GLY A 215 -10.35 9.24 -27.41
N VAL A 216 -9.80 8.63 -26.36
CA VAL A 216 -8.98 9.32 -25.38
C VAL A 216 -7.72 8.50 -25.12
N GLU A 217 -6.57 9.16 -25.12
CA GLU A 217 -5.30 8.57 -24.71
C GLU A 217 -4.55 9.53 -23.80
N GLN A 218 -3.83 8.98 -22.84
CA GLN A 218 -2.97 9.72 -21.93
C GLN A 218 -1.59 9.12 -21.99
N PHE A 219 -0.56 9.97 -21.96
CA PHE A 219 0.77 9.46 -21.72
C PHE A 219 1.68 10.47 -21.02
N ALA A 220 2.64 9.92 -20.26
CA ALA A 220 3.74 10.68 -19.69
C ALA A 220 4.89 10.76 -20.69
N ALA A 221 5.53 11.92 -20.77
CA ALA A 221 6.74 12.14 -21.52
C ALA A 221 7.88 12.55 -20.59
N GLN A 222 9.10 12.14 -20.93
CA GLN A 222 10.32 12.53 -20.23
C GLN A 222 11.41 12.83 -21.26
N ASN A 223 12.35 13.72 -20.95
CA ASN A 223 13.41 14.05 -21.89
C ASN A 223 14.58 13.06 -21.80
N ASN A 224 15.08 12.82 -20.58
CA ASN A 224 16.05 11.77 -20.29
C ASN A 224 15.53 10.77 -19.26
N ARG A 225 16.07 9.54 -19.30
CA ARG A 225 15.83 8.53 -18.26
C ARG A 225 16.62 8.91 -17.01
N SER A 226 16.09 8.57 -15.84
CA SER A 226 16.88 8.62 -14.60
C SER A 226 18.04 7.62 -14.69
N ALA A 227 19.18 7.95 -14.09
CA ALA A 227 20.32 7.03 -14.06
C ALA A 227 20.19 6.09 -12.86
N VAL A 228 20.36 4.79 -13.09
CA VAL A 228 20.26 3.74 -12.07
C VAL A 228 21.43 2.79 -12.19
N THR A 229 22.08 2.48 -11.07
CA THR A 229 23.05 1.39 -10.94
C THR A 229 22.51 0.40 -9.92
N ALA A 230 22.25 -0.82 -10.37
CA ALA A 230 21.72 -1.94 -9.58
C ALA A 230 22.64 -3.17 -9.78
N PRO A 231 22.67 -4.12 -8.84
CA PRO A 231 23.33 -5.41 -9.06
C PRO A 231 22.59 -6.21 -10.15
N ASN A 232 23.31 -7.14 -10.80
CA ASN A 232 22.68 -8.04 -11.79
C ASN A 232 21.98 -9.23 -11.12
N SER A 233 22.31 -9.54 -9.86
CA SER A 233 21.74 -10.65 -9.12
C SER A 233 21.75 -10.38 -7.61
N ALA A 234 20.84 -11.03 -6.88
CA ALA A 234 20.74 -11.01 -5.41
C ALA A 234 20.23 -12.36 -4.88
N GLU A 235 20.37 -12.60 -3.58
CA GLU A 235 19.78 -13.77 -2.91
C GLU A 235 18.45 -13.38 -2.22
N PRO A 236 17.47 -14.29 -2.12
CA PRO A 236 16.27 -14.03 -1.31
C PRO A 236 16.62 -13.66 0.13
N GLY A 237 16.09 -12.54 0.63
CA GLY A 237 16.41 -12.01 1.96
C GLY A 237 17.43 -10.87 1.95
N ASP A 238 18.06 -10.59 0.81
CA ASP A 238 18.99 -9.47 0.67
C ASP A 238 18.26 -8.11 0.66
N ASP A 239 18.96 -7.11 1.20
CA ASP A 239 18.69 -5.69 0.99
C ASP A 239 19.44 -5.22 -0.28
N ILE A 240 18.70 -4.99 -1.37
CA ILE A 240 19.26 -4.68 -2.67
C ILE A 240 19.46 -3.16 -2.82
N GLU A 241 20.71 -2.75 -3.04
CA GLU A 241 21.07 -1.34 -3.18
C GLU A 241 20.93 -0.83 -4.64
N PHE A 242 20.13 0.22 -4.80
CA PHE A 242 19.92 0.95 -6.05
C PHE A 242 20.50 2.36 -5.94
N ALA A 243 21.63 2.62 -6.60
CA ALA A 243 22.15 3.97 -6.72
C ALA A 243 21.41 4.71 -7.84
N VAL A 244 20.63 5.72 -7.49
CA VAL A 244 19.71 6.43 -8.39
C VAL A 244 20.07 7.90 -8.53
N ASN A 245 19.75 8.48 -9.68
CA ASN A 245 19.99 9.88 -9.97
C ASN A 245 18.97 10.46 -10.97
N ALA A 246 18.25 11.50 -10.56
CA ALA A 246 17.49 12.38 -11.44
C ALA A 246 18.46 13.33 -12.15
N THR A 247 18.64 13.15 -13.46
CA THR A 247 19.72 13.80 -14.20
C THR A 247 19.39 15.21 -14.70
N GLU A 248 18.13 15.62 -14.61
CA GLU A 248 17.62 16.83 -15.28
C GLU A 248 17.33 18.00 -14.34
N TRP A 249 17.19 17.75 -13.04
CA TRP A 249 17.02 18.78 -12.05
C TRP A 249 17.96 18.54 -10.86
N ASN A 250 18.09 19.57 -10.02
CA ASN A 250 18.80 19.49 -8.75
C ASN A 250 17.81 19.81 -7.62
N GLY A 251 18.12 19.38 -6.40
CA GLY A 251 17.30 19.66 -5.22
C GLY A 251 16.46 18.47 -4.79
N SER A 252 15.42 18.76 -4.00
CA SER A 252 14.57 17.73 -3.40
C SER A 252 13.84 16.93 -4.48
N THR A 253 14.05 15.62 -4.48
CA THR A 253 13.52 14.66 -5.43
C THR A 253 12.94 13.48 -4.65
N SER A 254 11.76 13.08 -5.05
CA SER A 254 11.14 11.85 -4.59
C SER A 254 11.62 10.71 -5.47
N HIS A 255 12.44 9.83 -4.90
CA HIS A 255 12.90 8.61 -5.54
C HIS A 255 12.03 7.46 -5.09
N THR A 256 11.51 6.68 -6.03
CA THR A 256 10.84 5.42 -5.75
C THR A 256 11.49 4.32 -6.57
N VAL A 257 11.88 3.22 -5.92
CA VAL A 257 12.24 1.97 -6.59
C VAL A 257 11.20 0.93 -6.22
N VAL A 258 10.61 0.31 -7.23
CA VAL A 258 9.76 -0.89 -7.10
C VAL A 258 10.53 -2.06 -7.71
N LEU A 259 10.50 -3.21 -7.05
CA LEU A 259 11.08 -4.47 -7.50
C LEU A 259 9.99 -5.55 -7.42
N TYR A 260 9.74 -6.27 -8.51
CA TYR A 260 8.68 -7.29 -8.55
C TYR A 260 9.05 -8.45 -9.48
N ASP A 261 8.45 -9.61 -9.23
CA ASP A 261 8.50 -10.77 -10.12
C ASP A 261 7.75 -10.47 -11.42
N GLU A 262 8.49 -10.33 -12.52
CA GLU A 262 7.98 -9.86 -13.82
C GLU A 262 7.03 -10.88 -14.47
N ASP A 263 7.37 -12.17 -14.38
CA ASP A 263 6.60 -13.25 -15.02
C ASP A 263 5.29 -13.48 -14.26
N SER A 264 5.33 -13.48 -12.92
CA SER A 264 4.12 -13.58 -12.09
C SER A 264 3.18 -12.39 -12.33
N PHE A 265 3.72 -11.17 -12.46
CA PHE A 265 2.93 -9.98 -12.68
C PHE A 265 2.31 -9.92 -14.08
N SER A 266 3.12 -10.02 -15.13
CA SER A 266 2.67 -9.92 -16.52
C SER A 266 1.80 -11.13 -16.94
N GLY A 267 2.00 -12.27 -16.30
CA GLY A 267 1.16 -13.46 -16.47
C GLY A 267 -0.20 -13.38 -15.78
N SER A 268 -0.41 -12.41 -14.87
CA SER A 268 -1.65 -12.27 -14.11
C SER A 268 -2.75 -11.56 -14.88
N THR A 269 -4.00 -11.95 -14.59
CA THR A 269 -5.20 -11.32 -15.13
C THR A 269 -5.98 -10.55 -14.06
N MET A 270 -6.50 -9.38 -14.44
CA MET A 270 -7.45 -8.58 -13.70
C MET A 270 -8.66 -8.28 -14.60
N THR A 271 -9.87 -8.47 -14.08
CA THR A 271 -11.11 -8.26 -14.83
C THR A 271 -12.08 -7.41 -14.03
N ILE A 272 -12.48 -6.26 -14.57
CA ILE A 272 -13.52 -5.42 -13.99
C ILE A 272 -14.87 -5.93 -14.51
N ASN A 273 -15.66 -6.55 -13.64
CA ASN A 273 -16.99 -7.05 -13.97
C ASN A 273 -18.05 -6.03 -13.56
N ILE A 274 -18.86 -5.59 -14.52
CA ILE A 274 -19.98 -4.68 -14.30
C ILE A 274 -21.27 -5.45 -14.55
N SER A 275 -22.01 -5.68 -13.47
CA SER A 275 -23.15 -6.59 -13.43
C SER A 275 -24.46 -5.97 -13.95
N GLU A 276 -24.51 -4.64 -14.05
CA GLU A 276 -25.65 -3.90 -14.59
C GLU A 276 -25.32 -3.15 -15.88
N GLN A 277 -26.37 -2.73 -16.60
CA GLN A 277 -26.23 -1.84 -17.74
C GLN A 277 -25.76 -0.46 -17.29
N LEU A 278 -24.76 0.07 -18.00
CA LEU A 278 -24.21 1.41 -17.78
C LEU A 278 -25.33 2.45 -17.85
N SER A 279 -25.65 3.02 -16.69
CA SER A 279 -26.73 3.99 -16.50
C SER A 279 -26.39 4.89 -15.31
N THR A 280 -27.13 5.99 -15.14
CA THR A 280 -26.97 6.93 -14.00
C THR A 280 -27.24 6.30 -12.64
N ASP A 281 -27.80 5.08 -12.60
CA ASP A 281 -28.11 4.35 -11.36
C ASP A 281 -26.99 3.36 -10.97
N LEU A 282 -25.91 3.25 -11.77
CA LEU A 282 -24.79 2.36 -11.49
C LEU A 282 -24.09 2.74 -10.18
N SER A 283 -23.93 1.77 -9.30
CA SER A 283 -23.26 1.92 -8.01
C SER A 283 -22.01 1.04 -7.93
N ALA A 284 -21.18 1.24 -6.91
CA ALA A 284 -20.02 0.36 -6.68
C ALA A 284 -20.43 -1.08 -6.36
N ASP A 285 -21.63 -1.30 -5.82
CA ASP A 285 -22.17 -2.65 -5.58
C ASP A 285 -22.37 -3.43 -6.89
N ASP A 286 -22.48 -2.73 -8.02
CA ASP A 286 -22.66 -3.32 -9.35
C ASP A 286 -21.31 -3.65 -10.03
N VAL A 287 -20.19 -3.25 -9.42
CA VAL A 287 -18.83 -3.43 -9.93
C VAL A 287 -18.07 -4.43 -9.06
N THR A 288 -17.53 -5.48 -9.68
CA THR A 288 -16.64 -6.45 -9.03
C THR A 288 -15.30 -6.51 -9.73
N VAL A 289 -14.22 -6.28 -9.00
CA VAL A 289 -12.85 -6.46 -9.47
C VAL A 289 -12.42 -7.91 -9.24
N LYS A 290 -12.33 -8.68 -10.32
CA LYS A 290 -11.73 -10.01 -10.30
C LYS A 290 -10.22 -9.90 -10.50
N HIS A 291 -9.44 -10.65 -9.74
CA HIS A 291 -7.97 -10.57 -9.78
C HIS A 291 -7.32 -11.93 -9.53
N GLU A 292 -6.20 -12.22 -10.18
CA GLU A 292 -5.39 -13.41 -9.89
C GLU A 292 -4.36 -13.17 -8.78
N ILE A 293 -3.83 -11.96 -8.66
CA ILE A 293 -2.92 -11.61 -7.56
C ILE A 293 -3.71 -11.56 -6.26
N THR A 294 -3.46 -12.48 -5.35
CA THR A 294 -4.15 -12.59 -4.06
C THR A 294 -3.53 -11.68 -3.01
N GLU A 295 -2.20 -11.65 -2.98
CA GLU A 295 -1.43 -10.87 -2.04
C GLU A 295 -0.09 -10.44 -2.65
N VAL A 296 0.50 -9.41 -2.06
CA VAL A 296 1.87 -8.95 -2.34
C VAL A 296 2.76 -9.37 -1.18
N ASN A 297 3.76 -10.19 -1.47
CA ASN A 297 4.73 -10.72 -0.52
C ASN A 297 6.03 -9.89 -0.60
N GLY A 298 6.17 -8.90 0.28
CA GLY A 298 7.40 -8.13 0.38
C GLY A 298 7.30 -6.94 1.33
N VAL A 299 8.19 -5.97 1.15
CA VAL A 299 8.37 -4.83 2.05
C VAL A 299 8.07 -3.54 1.31
N GLN A 300 7.29 -2.68 1.93
CA GLN A 300 7.13 -1.30 1.51
C GLN A 300 7.86 -0.39 2.50
N ARG A 301 8.69 0.51 1.97
CA ARG A 301 9.39 1.51 2.78
C ARG A 301 9.22 2.90 2.20
N ILE A 302 8.79 3.85 3.02
CA ILE A 302 8.56 5.24 2.64
C ILE A 302 9.25 6.14 3.66
N GLN A 303 10.04 7.08 3.18
CA GLN A 303 10.86 7.94 4.02
C GLN A 303 10.78 9.40 3.56
N ASP A 304 10.87 10.31 4.51
CA ASP A 304 10.99 11.76 4.29
C ASP A 304 9.82 12.40 3.53
N ASN A 305 8.61 11.87 3.71
CA ASN A 305 7.37 12.44 3.18
C ASN A 305 7.43 12.65 1.65
N VAL A 306 7.48 11.53 0.93
CA VAL A 306 7.67 11.44 -0.52
C VAL A 306 6.54 12.16 -1.25
N ILE A 307 6.87 12.94 -2.28
CA ILE A 307 5.89 13.48 -3.22
C ILE A 307 6.04 12.84 -4.59
N VAL A 308 5.09 12.00 -5.00
CA VAL A 308 5.08 11.36 -6.31
C VAL A 308 3.89 11.88 -7.10
N PHE A 309 4.12 12.50 -8.25
CA PHE A 309 3.05 13.12 -9.05
C PHE A 309 2.13 14.02 -8.19
N GLY A 310 2.73 14.90 -7.38
CA GLY A 310 2.02 15.82 -6.48
C GLY A 310 1.21 15.15 -5.36
N GLN A 311 1.31 13.83 -5.17
CA GLN A 311 0.74 13.09 -4.04
C GLN A 311 1.77 12.99 -2.93
N SER A 312 1.44 13.42 -1.71
CA SER A 312 2.33 13.25 -0.56
C SER A 312 2.08 11.92 0.17
N ALA A 313 3.16 11.22 0.51
CA ALA A 313 3.16 9.93 1.19
C ALA A 313 3.89 10.08 2.53
N GLU A 314 3.19 9.94 3.65
CA GLU A 314 3.86 9.97 4.97
C GLU A 314 4.85 8.82 5.13
N SER A 315 5.92 9.10 5.88
CA SER A 315 6.97 8.13 6.17
C SER A 315 6.43 6.94 6.96
N ARG A 316 6.71 5.72 6.50
CA ARG A 316 6.27 4.46 7.12
C ARG A 316 7.09 3.27 6.61
N THR A 317 7.01 2.14 7.30
CA THR A 317 7.53 0.86 6.80
C THR A 317 6.49 -0.19 7.09
N GLU A 318 6.11 -0.91 6.05
CA GLU A 318 5.11 -1.97 6.10
C GLU A 318 5.78 -3.28 5.71
N THR A 319 5.57 -4.30 6.54
CA THR A 319 6.12 -5.65 6.34
C THR A 319 5.00 -6.67 6.51
N GLY A 320 4.97 -7.67 5.63
CA GLY A 320 4.02 -8.78 5.64
C GLY A 320 3.20 -8.86 4.34
N PRO A 321 2.48 -9.97 4.12
CA PRO A 321 1.66 -10.14 2.93
C PRO A 321 0.50 -9.14 2.92
N ILE A 322 0.41 -8.34 1.86
CA ILE A 322 -0.65 -7.35 1.66
C ILE A 322 -1.72 -7.97 0.76
N GLN A 323 -2.95 -8.15 1.24
CA GLN A 323 -4.03 -8.69 0.43
C GLN A 323 -4.41 -7.71 -0.69
N PHE A 324 -4.59 -8.21 -1.91
CA PHE A 324 -5.01 -7.39 -3.06
C PHE A 324 -6.37 -6.72 -2.85
N GLY A 325 -7.26 -7.37 -2.09
CA GLY A 325 -8.53 -6.76 -1.70
C GLY A 325 -8.35 -5.50 -0.84
N ASP A 326 -7.38 -5.50 0.09
CA ASP A 326 -7.06 -4.32 0.90
C ASP A 326 -6.47 -3.20 0.06
N ILE A 327 -5.75 -3.55 -1.01
CA ILE A 327 -5.28 -2.59 -1.99
C ILE A 327 -6.50 -1.98 -2.69
N VAL A 328 -7.39 -2.76 -3.29
CA VAL A 328 -8.58 -2.22 -3.98
C VAL A 328 -9.45 -1.37 -3.04
N ARG A 329 -9.62 -1.81 -1.79
CA ARG A 329 -10.31 -1.05 -0.75
C ARG A 329 -9.63 0.28 -0.45
N PHE A 330 -8.30 0.27 -0.34
CA PHE A 330 -7.51 1.49 -0.24
C PHE A 330 -7.77 2.39 -1.46
N LEU A 331 -7.65 1.86 -2.68
CA LEU A 331 -7.88 2.63 -3.91
C LEU A 331 -9.29 3.24 -3.95
N ALA A 332 -10.32 2.51 -3.50
CA ALA A 332 -11.70 2.97 -3.53
C ALA A 332 -12.00 4.05 -2.49
N ASN A 333 -11.58 3.84 -1.24
CA ASN A 333 -11.74 4.82 -0.16
C ASN A 333 -11.04 6.13 -0.47
N ASP A 334 -9.82 6.00 -1.00
CA ASP A 334 -8.98 7.14 -1.31
C ASP A 334 -9.55 7.93 -2.50
N ALA A 335 -10.24 7.24 -3.43
CA ALA A 335 -10.92 7.83 -4.58
C ALA A 335 -12.30 8.47 -4.29
N ASP A 336 -12.73 8.49 -3.03
CA ASP A 336 -14.08 8.89 -2.60
C ASP A 336 -15.20 8.18 -3.39
N ILE A 337 -14.98 6.90 -3.72
CA ILE A 337 -16.01 6.04 -4.29
C ILE A 337 -16.39 4.95 -3.30
N ASN A 338 -17.64 4.49 -3.37
CA ASN A 338 -18.04 3.29 -2.65
C ASN A 338 -17.13 2.11 -3.06
N GLU A 339 -16.76 1.27 -2.09
CA GLU A 339 -15.85 0.15 -2.33
C GLU A 339 -16.48 -0.86 -3.32
N PRO A 340 -15.85 -1.14 -4.47
CA PRO A 340 -16.30 -2.20 -5.35
C PRO A 340 -15.99 -3.57 -4.75
N GLY A 341 -16.83 -4.56 -5.04
CA GLY A 341 -16.55 -5.93 -4.61
C GLY A 341 -15.22 -6.45 -5.17
N THR A 342 -14.47 -7.24 -4.42
CA THR A 342 -13.28 -7.92 -4.91
C THR A 342 -13.47 -9.43 -4.93
N GLN A 343 -12.89 -10.10 -5.92
CA GLN A 343 -12.98 -11.54 -6.06
C GLN A 343 -11.67 -12.11 -6.61
N VAL A 344 -11.08 -13.05 -5.86
CA VAL A 344 -9.98 -13.86 -6.39
C VAL A 344 -10.50 -14.75 -7.52
N SER A 345 -9.83 -14.73 -8.66
CA SER A 345 -10.08 -15.58 -9.81
C SER A 345 -9.04 -16.69 -9.92
N ASN A 346 -9.44 -17.84 -10.50
CA ASN A 346 -8.60 -19.04 -10.63
C ASN A 346 -8.04 -19.52 -9.27
N ASP A 347 -6.84 -20.09 -9.25
CA ASP A 347 -6.19 -20.60 -8.03
C ASP A 347 -5.48 -19.48 -7.21
N GLY A 348 -5.42 -18.25 -7.76
CA GLY A 348 -4.72 -17.12 -7.17
C GLY A 348 -3.19 -17.27 -7.15
N ILE A 349 -2.46 -16.15 -7.11
CA ILE A 349 -1.00 -16.12 -6.93
C ILE A 349 -0.57 -15.14 -5.85
N SER A 350 0.56 -15.41 -5.20
CA SER A 350 1.26 -14.41 -4.37
C SER A 350 2.31 -13.74 -5.23
N LEU A 351 2.27 -12.42 -5.34
CA LEU A 351 3.26 -11.63 -6.08
C LEU A 351 4.41 -11.25 -5.16
N ASP A 352 5.63 -11.71 -5.46
CA ASP A 352 6.82 -11.21 -4.78
C ASP A 352 7.12 -9.79 -5.29
N ALA A 353 6.94 -8.79 -4.43
CA ALA A 353 7.27 -7.41 -4.77
C ALA A 353 7.57 -6.56 -3.53
N SER A 354 8.55 -5.67 -3.66
CA SER A 354 8.95 -4.71 -2.64
C SER A 354 9.19 -3.33 -3.24
N SER A 355 9.23 -2.32 -2.38
CA SER A 355 9.57 -0.97 -2.76
C SER A 355 10.25 -0.19 -1.66
N THR A 356 11.00 0.81 -2.12
CA THR A 356 11.49 1.88 -1.27
C THR A 356 11.26 3.21 -1.96
N ALA A 357 10.68 4.15 -1.23
CA ALA A 357 10.50 5.54 -1.63
C ALA A 357 11.13 6.48 -0.60
N VAL A 358 11.84 7.50 -1.07
CA VAL A 358 12.51 8.49 -0.22
C VAL A 358 12.53 9.85 -0.90
N ARG A 359 12.26 10.91 -0.15
CA ARG A 359 12.45 12.28 -0.61
C ARG A 359 13.80 12.81 -0.15
N THR A 360 14.72 13.02 -1.09
CA THR A 360 16.09 13.43 -0.76
C THR A 360 16.69 14.25 -1.90
N GLU A 361 18.01 14.41 -1.92
CA GLU A 361 18.74 15.03 -3.04
C GLU A 361 18.50 14.25 -4.35
N ALA A 362 18.65 14.91 -5.49
CA ALA A 362 18.46 14.29 -6.82
C ALA A 362 19.32 13.03 -7.08
N SER A 363 20.37 12.78 -6.30
CA SER A 363 21.14 11.54 -6.36
C SER A 363 21.30 10.93 -4.98
N THR A 364 20.95 9.63 -4.86
CA THR A 364 20.93 8.90 -3.60
C THR A 364 21.08 7.40 -3.84
N THR A 365 21.08 6.60 -2.78
CA THR A 365 21.01 5.14 -2.84
C THR A 365 19.80 4.67 -2.04
N LEU A 366 18.95 3.85 -2.66
CA LEU A 366 17.78 3.24 -2.03
C LEU A 366 18.07 1.76 -1.78
N SER A 367 17.76 1.30 -0.58
CA SER A 367 17.83 -0.12 -0.20
C SER A 367 16.44 -0.73 -0.34
N VAL A 368 16.27 -1.77 -1.15
CA VAL A 368 15.01 -2.49 -1.34
C VAL A 368 15.14 -3.89 -0.74
N ALA A 369 14.44 -4.12 0.36
CA ALA A 369 14.46 -5.40 1.07
C ALA A 369 13.69 -6.48 0.31
N THR A 370 14.22 -7.69 0.28
CA THR A 370 13.55 -8.89 -0.25
C THR A 370 13.31 -9.89 0.87
N TYR A 371 12.33 -10.79 0.74
CA TYR A 371 12.14 -11.85 1.73
C TYR A 371 12.89 -13.13 1.37
N GLY A 372 13.31 -13.89 2.39
CA GLY A 372 14.00 -15.17 2.21
C GLY A 372 13.15 -16.25 1.53
N ASN A 373 11.82 -16.08 1.53
CA ASN A 373 10.87 -16.96 0.86
C ASN A 373 10.67 -16.62 -0.62
N TRP A 374 11.21 -15.50 -1.13
CA TRP A 374 11.05 -15.09 -2.53
C TRP A 374 11.49 -16.20 -3.49
N THR A 375 10.80 -16.26 -4.61
CA THR A 375 11.06 -17.22 -5.68
C THR A 375 12.39 -16.89 -6.38
N SER A 376 13.00 -17.91 -6.98
CA SER A 376 14.22 -17.70 -7.75
C SER A 376 13.85 -17.50 -9.21
N ASP A 377 13.82 -16.26 -9.65
CA ASP A 377 13.38 -15.84 -10.98
C ASP A 377 14.04 -14.52 -11.43
N ASP A 378 13.70 -14.05 -12.63
CA ASP A 378 14.03 -12.71 -13.10
C ASP A 378 13.01 -11.68 -12.57
N TYR A 379 13.54 -10.68 -11.86
CA TYR A 379 12.77 -9.59 -11.29
C TYR A 379 12.99 -8.31 -12.08
N ARG A 380 11.93 -7.51 -12.18
CA ARG A 380 11.98 -6.19 -12.77
C ARG A 380 12.03 -5.13 -11.70
N TRP A 381 12.95 -4.17 -11.86
CA TRP A 381 12.92 -2.94 -11.09
C TRP A 381 12.45 -1.76 -11.95
N ILE A 382 11.72 -0.85 -11.32
CA ILE A 382 11.29 0.43 -11.90
C ILE A 382 11.74 1.52 -10.93
N HIS A 383 12.51 2.48 -11.43
CA HIS A 383 12.85 3.70 -10.71
C HIS A 383 12.05 4.87 -11.27
N VAL A 384 11.33 5.56 -10.39
CA VAL A 384 10.62 6.80 -10.68
C VAL A 384 11.25 7.90 -9.84
N ALA A 385 11.71 8.97 -10.50
CA ALA A 385 12.11 10.20 -9.85
C ALA A 385 11.13 11.31 -10.21
N SER A 386 10.60 12.00 -9.20
CA SER A 386 9.73 13.16 -9.37
C SER A 386 10.23 14.36 -8.57
N GLY A 387 10.16 15.54 -9.19
CA GLY A 387 10.51 16.81 -8.56
C GLY A 387 9.29 17.57 -8.04
N SER A 388 9.40 18.90 -7.98
CA SER A 388 8.37 19.80 -7.45
C SER A 388 7.37 20.31 -8.50
N SER A 389 7.59 20.04 -9.78
CA SER A 389 6.74 20.47 -10.90
C SER A 389 6.30 19.27 -11.75
N SER A 390 5.20 19.44 -12.48
CA SER A 390 4.58 18.41 -13.32
C SER A 390 5.49 17.91 -14.46
N ASP A 391 6.44 18.73 -14.90
CA ASP A 391 7.45 18.42 -15.92
C ASP A 391 8.69 17.69 -15.37
N GLN A 392 8.85 17.62 -14.04
CA GLN A 392 9.98 16.95 -13.39
C GLN A 392 9.67 15.49 -13.10
N VAL A 393 9.66 14.68 -14.15
CA VAL A 393 9.46 13.21 -14.06
C VAL A 393 10.52 12.49 -14.88
N GLN A 394 11.19 11.52 -14.25
CA GLN A 394 12.15 10.63 -14.90
C GLN A 394 12.00 9.19 -14.44
N VAL A 395 11.76 8.31 -15.40
CA VAL A 395 11.59 6.88 -15.20
C VAL A 395 12.72 6.10 -15.88
N ASN A 396 13.15 5.03 -15.22
CA ASN A 396 14.02 4.03 -15.80
C ASN A 396 13.64 2.64 -15.25
N THR A 397 14.00 1.59 -15.97
CA THR A 397 13.70 0.21 -15.59
C THR A 397 14.83 -0.70 -16.06
N GLY A 398 14.94 -1.86 -15.41
CA GLY A 398 15.82 -2.94 -15.80
C GLY A 398 15.46 -4.20 -15.03
N THR A 399 16.28 -5.22 -15.18
CA THR A 399 16.06 -6.51 -14.53
C THR A 399 17.25 -6.90 -13.66
N LEU A 400 16.99 -7.77 -12.69
CA LEU A 400 18.00 -8.50 -11.92
C LEU A 400 17.48 -9.91 -11.64
N THR A 401 18.37 -10.87 -11.47
CA THR A 401 17.98 -12.25 -11.15
C THR A 401 18.07 -12.49 -9.64
N ILE A 402 17.00 -12.97 -9.02
CA ILE A 402 17.04 -13.44 -7.64
C ILE A 402 17.28 -14.95 -7.65
N GLU A 403 18.34 -15.42 -7.01
CA GLU A 403 18.68 -16.83 -6.98
C GLU A 403 19.20 -17.27 -5.61
N ARG A 404 18.74 -18.42 -5.12
CA ARG A 404 19.28 -18.97 -3.87
C ARG A 404 20.75 -19.36 -4.06
N ALA A 405 21.59 -19.04 -3.07
CA ALA A 405 22.97 -19.51 -3.02
C ALA A 405 23.04 -21.01 -3.32
N THR A 406 23.60 -21.39 -4.47
CA THR A 406 23.90 -22.81 -4.70
C THR A 406 25.01 -23.18 -3.72
N GLY A 407 24.68 -24.00 -2.72
CA GLY A 407 25.63 -24.48 -1.72
C GLY A 407 26.93 -24.95 -2.37
N GLY A 408 27.97 -24.12 -2.26
CA GLY A 408 29.30 -24.39 -2.81
C GLY A 408 29.91 -25.58 -2.11
N GLY A 409 29.86 -26.73 -2.78
CA GLY A 409 30.40 -28.01 -2.31
C GLY A 409 31.84 -27.92 -1.82
N GLY A 410 32.11 -28.66 -0.74
CA GLY A 410 33.39 -28.74 -0.07
C GLY A 410 34.57 -29.09 -1.00
N GLY A 411 35.59 -28.25 -0.96
CA GLY A 411 36.92 -28.51 -1.50
C GLY A 411 37.91 -28.69 -0.36
N GLY A 412 38.11 -29.94 0.09
CA GLY A 412 39.20 -30.29 0.99
C GLY A 412 40.56 -30.10 0.30
N GLY A 413 41.47 -29.39 0.98
CA GLY A 413 42.85 -29.21 0.55
C GLY A 413 43.73 -28.78 1.71
N GLY A 414 44.36 -29.74 2.39
CA GLY A 414 45.29 -29.47 3.48
C GLY A 414 46.66 -28.91 3.03
N GLY A 415 47.35 -28.25 3.94
CA GLY A 415 48.75 -27.87 3.78
C GLY A 415 49.17 -26.75 4.75
N GLY A 416 49.87 -27.12 5.82
CA GLY A 416 50.13 -26.25 6.98
C GLY A 416 51.16 -25.13 6.80
N GLY A 417 51.26 -24.33 7.86
CA GLY A 417 52.30 -23.30 8.02
C GLY A 417 52.18 -22.62 9.38
N VAL A 418 53.13 -22.91 10.26
CA VAL A 418 53.29 -22.36 11.62
C VAL A 418 53.68 -20.88 11.54
N GLY A 419 53.05 -20.04 12.37
CA GLY A 419 53.50 -18.66 12.61
C GLY A 419 52.73 -18.05 13.78
N GLY A 420 53.38 -17.93 14.94
CA GLY A 420 52.74 -17.46 16.17
C GLY A 420 52.79 -15.95 16.39
N GLY A 421 52.02 -15.52 17.38
CA GLY A 421 52.33 -14.40 18.26
C GLY A 421 51.85 -13.02 17.80
N GLY A 422 50.79 -12.55 18.45
CA GLY A 422 50.40 -11.14 18.43
C GLY A 422 49.01 -11.01 19.05
N GLY A 423 48.95 -10.69 20.34
CA GLY A 423 47.71 -10.31 20.98
C GLY A 423 47.17 -9.05 20.32
N ASP A 424 45.89 -9.10 19.99
CA ASP A 424 45.10 -7.92 19.67
C ASP A 424 43.86 -7.99 20.55
N ASP A 425 43.70 -6.98 21.39
CA ASP A 425 42.52 -6.73 22.19
C ASP A 425 41.35 -6.49 21.21
N SER A 426 40.57 -7.54 20.92
CA SER A 426 39.19 -7.32 20.46
C SER A 426 38.35 -6.92 21.67
N PRO A 427 37.55 -5.85 21.59
CA PRO A 427 36.52 -5.63 22.59
C PRO A 427 35.50 -6.76 22.45
N ASP A 428 35.52 -7.64 23.44
CA ASP A 428 34.50 -8.65 23.69
C ASP A 428 33.13 -7.94 23.73
N THR A 429 32.29 -8.22 22.73
CA THR A 429 30.94 -7.69 22.60
C THR A 429 29.98 -8.84 22.83
N GLY A 430 29.21 -8.76 23.91
CA GLY A 430 28.12 -9.68 24.22
C GLY A 430 28.33 -10.38 25.56
N GLU A 431 27.69 -9.90 26.64
CA GLU A 431 27.56 -10.73 27.84
C GLU A 431 26.67 -11.94 27.51
N ASP A 432 27.26 -13.14 27.49
CA ASP A 432 26.54 -14.42 27.41
C ASP A 432 25.51 -14.54 28.57
N VAL A 433 24.36 -15.15 28.28
CA VAL A 433 23.31 -15.48 29.27
C VAL A 433 23.80 -16.60 30.19
N THR A 434 23.51 -16.55 31.49
CA THR A 434 23.95 -17.58 32.44
C THR A 434 22.89 -18.66 32.58
N VAL A 435 23.29 -19.92 32.37
CA VAL A 435 22.44 -21.09 32.68
C VAL A 435 22.43 -21.32 34.20
N VAL A 436 21.26 -21.17 34.82
CA VAL A 436 21.04 -21.30 36.27
C VAL A 436 20.86 -22.76 36.67
N ALA A 437 20.12 -23.52 35.85
CA ALA A 437 19.93 -24.95 36.00
C ALA A 437 19.80 -25.60 34.63
N GLU A 438 20.30 -26.83 34.48
CA GLU A 438 20.20 -27.60 33.25
C GLU A 438 19.91 -29.06 33.58
N GLU A 439 19.01 -29.66 32.81
CA GLU A 439 18.76 -31.09 32.84
C GLU A 439 18.47 -31.64 31.46
N THR A 440 19.14 -32.75 31.15
CA THR A 440 18.95 -33.52 29.93
C THR A 440 18.31 -34.86 30.27
N SER A 441 17.23 -35.20 29.59
CA SER A 441 16.47 -36.43 29.81
C SER A 441 15.93 -36.97 28.48
N SER A 442 15.74 -38.29 28.39
CA SER A 442 15.25 -38.93 27.17
C SER A 442 13.73 -39.16 27.28
N PRO A 443 12.93 -38.89 26.23
CA PRO A 443 11.48 -39.12 26.26
C PRO A 443 11.14 -40.61 26.43
N GLU A 444 10.18 -40.89 27.32
CA GLU A 444 9.56 -42.20 27.46
C GLU A 444 8.24 -42.26 26.67
N ILE A 445 7.99 -43.38 25.98
CA ILE A 445 6.73 -43.57 25.24
C ILE A 445 5.60 -43.80 26.25
N ALA A 446 4.65 -42.87 26.30
CA ALA A 446 3.44 -43.04 27.09
C ALA A 446 2.62 -44.19 26.49
N THR A 447 2.41 -45.26 27.26
CA THR A 447 1.90 -46.55 26.79
C THR A 447 0.45 -46.51 26.25
N ASP A 448 -0.24 -45.38 26.45
CA ASP A 448 -1.70 -45.32 26.33
C ASP A 448 -2.22 -44.32 25.26
N LYS A 449 -1.38 -43.49 24.60
CA LYS A 449 -1.90 -42.41 23.71
C LYS A 449 -1.06 -42.02 22.47
N ASN A 450 -0.09 -42.83 22.03
CA ASN A 450 0.79 -42.46 20.90
C ASN A 450 1.49 -41.08 21.09
N LYS A 451 1.89 -40.80 22.34
CA LYS A 451 2.62 -39.61 22.76
C LYS A 451 3.92 -40.03 23.46
N SER A 452 4.96 -39.20 23.41
CA SER A 452 6.16 -39.35 24.21
C SER A 452 6.24 -38.23 25.23
N THR A 453 6.69 -38.57 26.43
CA THR A 453 6.76 -37.65 27.56
C THR A 453 8.17 -37.65 28.12
N VAL A 454 8.71 -36.47 28.38
CA VAL A 454 9.96 -36.28 29.11
C VAL A 454 9.68 -35.47 30.37
N GLY A 455 10.28 -35.86 31.49
CA GLY A 455 10.17 -35.15 32.76
C GLY A 455 11.54 -34.67 33.24
N PHE A 456 11.52 -33.58 34.00
CA PHE A 456 12.71 -32.97 34.60
C PHE A 456 12.43 -32.69 36.09
N ASP A 457 13.47 -32.85 36.91
CA ASP A 457 13.43 -32.69 38.37
C ASP A 457 14.27 -31.49 38.84
N LYS A 458 15.14 -30.91 38.00
CA LYS A 458 16.10 -29.87 38.36
C LYS A 458 15.82 -28.49 37.78
N THR A 459 14.97 -28.40 36.77
CA THR A 459 14.63 -27.15 36.08
C THR A 459 13.19 -26.74 36.37
N THR A 460 12.81 -25.51 36.02
CA THR A 460 11.42 -25.02 36.16
C THR A 460 10.41 -25.81 35.32
N VAL A 461 10.84 -26.31 34.16
CA VAL A 461 10.05 -27.23 33.32
C VAL A 461 9.90 -28.57 34.06
N GLU A 462 8.68 -29.01 34.35
CA GLU A 462 8.43 -30.31 34.99
C GLU A 462 8.28 -31.43 33.97
N GLN A 463 7.61 -31.13 32.85
CA GLN A 463 7.23 -32.14 31.88
C GLN A 463 6.95 -31.53 30.51
N ILE A 464 7.36 -32.24 29.46
CA ILE A 464 6.96 -31.99 28.08
C ILE A 464 6.30 -33.26 27.55
N THR A 465 5.08 -33.14 27.03
CA THR A 465 4.35 -34.23 26.38
C THR A 465 4.15 -33.91 24.90
N PHE A 466 4.97 -34.53 24.05
CA PHE A 466 4.91 -34.36 22.60
C PHE A 466 3.66 -35.02 22.03
N ASN A 467 3.05 -34.40 21.03
CA ASN A 467 1.94 -34.99 20.27
C ASN A 467 2.42 -36.04 19.23
N SER A 468 3.51 -36.74 19.52
CA SER A 468 4.10 -37.82 18.72
C SER A 468 4.71 -38.89 19.63
N ALA A 469 4.68 -40.16 19.24
CA ALA A 469 5.34 -41.26 19.97
C ALA A 469 6.76 -41.55 19.48
N ASN A 470 7.17 -40.94 18.37
CA ASN A 470 8.41 -41.27 17.67
C ASN A 470 9.54 -40.28 17.97
N ILE A 471 9.49 -39.60 19.11
CA ILE A 471 10.58 -38.71 19.51
C ILE A 471 11.72 -39.58 20.05
N THR A 472 12.90 -39.45 19.44
CA THR A 472 14.08 -40.25 19.75
C THR A 472 15.28 -39.34 19.82
N GLY A 473 15.93 -39.28 20.97
CA GLY A 473 16.98 -38.31 21.24
C GLY A 473 16.78 -37.72 22.63
N ASP A 474 17.76 -36.97 23.09
CA ASP A 474 17.71 -36.33 24.40
C ASP A 474 17.08 -34.94 24.26
N VAL A 475 16.25 -34.57 25.23
CA VAL A 475 15.69 -33.22 25.37
C VAL A 475 16.39 -32.55 26.54
N THR A 476 16.82 -31.31 26.35
CA THR A 476 17.49 -30.52 27.38
C THR A 476 16.64 -29.31 27.74
N SER A 477 16.41 -29.13 29.03
CA SER A 477 15.81 -27.93 29.62
C SER A 477 16.90 -27.11 30.29
N ARG A 478 16.91 -25.80 30.06
CA ARG A 478 17.87 -24.84 30.65
C ARG A 478 17.14 -23.64 31.22
N ASP A 479 17.20 -23.47 32.53
CA ASP A 479 16.74 -22.23 33.16
C ASP A 479 17.80 -21.15 32.99
N LEU A 480 17.37 -19.95 32.58
CA LEU A 480 18.24 -18.81 32.31
C LEU A 480 18.07 -17.73 33.38
N ASP A 481 19.13 -16.96 33.63
CA ASP A 481 19.09 -15.85 34.59
C ASP A 481 18.38 -14.61 34.07
N ARG A 482 18.28 -14.46 32.74
CA ARG A 482 17.60 -13.39 32.02
C ARG A 482 17.30 -13.79 30.57
N GLU A 483 16.49 -13.00 29.88
CA GLU A 483 16.25 -13.12 28.45
C GLU A 483 17.55 -12.94 27.63
N PRO A 484 17.79 -13.80 26.63
CA PRO A 484 18.82 -13.56 25.63
C PRO A 484 18.60 -12.25 24.86
N ASN A 485 19.68 -11.56 24.52
CA ASN A 485 19.61 -10.27 23.82
C ASN A 485 18.86 -10.38 22.47
N GLU A 486 19.00 -11.52 21.79
CA GLU A 486 18.32 -11.78 20.51
C GLU A 486 16.80 -11.87 20.65
N THR A 487 16.30 -12.26 21.83
CA THR A 487 14.85 -12.39 22.07
C THR A 487 14.18 -11.07 22.45
N GLY A 488 14.95 -10.05 22.84
CA GLY A 488 14.41 -8.85 23.48
C GLY A 488 13.73 -9.14 24.83
N PRO A 489 13.10 -8.14 25.48
CA PRO A 489 12.36 -8.35 26.71
C PRO A 489 11.11 -9.21 26.47
N SER A 490 10.82 -10.12 27.38
CA SER A 490 9.56 -10.85 27.33
C SER A 490 8.38 -9.94 27.71
N PRO A 491 7.17 -10.16 27.16
CA PRO A 491 6.02 -9.32 27.45
C PRO A 491 5.61 -9.31 28.92
N GLY A 492 5.18 -8.17 29.43
CA GLY A 492 4.73 -8.02 30.82
C GLY A 492 5.87 -8.00 31.82
N VAL A 493 5.64 -8.60 33.00
CA VAL A 493 6.68 -8.73 34.03
C VAL A 493 7.19 -10.16 34.06
N SER A 494 8.42 -10.36 33.58
CA SER A 494 9.08 -11.67 33.48
C SER A 494 9.25 -12.34 34.85
N ALA A 495 8.73 -13.55 34.98
CA ALA A 495 8.85 -14.40 36.17
C ALA A 495 10.01 -15.39 36.04
N SER A 496 10.14 -16.03 34.87
CA SER A 496 11.20 -17.01 34.56
C SER A 496 11.43 -17.11 33.06
N VAL A 497 12.67 -17.42 32.65
CA VAL A 497 13.04 -17.66 31.25
C VAL A 497 13.80 -18.98 31.16
N PHE A 498 13.51 -19.77 30.13
CA PHE A 498 14.19 -21.04 29.89
C PHE A 498 14.27 -21.38 28.40
N GLU A 499 15.30 -22.14 28.03
CA GLU A 499 15.49 -22.71 26.69
C GLU A 499 15.14 -24.20 26.72
N ILE A 500 14.43 -24.67 25.69
CA ILE A 500 14.20 -26.09 25.48
C ILE A 500 14.87 -26.52 24.18
N VAL A 501 15.91 -27.35 24.30
CA VAL A 501 16.62 -27.94 23.17
C VAL A 501 16.08 -29.34 22.93
N ILE A 502 15.54 -29.56 21.74
CA ILE A 502 14.93 -30.83 21.31
C ILE A 502 15.75 -31.49 20.19
N PRO A 503 15.60 -32.80 19.95
CA PRO A 503 16.20 -33.45 18.79
C PRO A 503 15.51 -33.05 17.48
N ASP A 504 16.24 -33.05 16.36
CA ASP A 504 15.77 -32.61 15.03
C ASP A 504 14.42 -33.23 14.62
N ASN A 505 14.15 -34.48 15.02
CA ASN A 505 12.91 -35.17 14.67
C ASN A 505 11.68 -34.72 15.47
N ALA A 506 11.84 -33.73 16.35
CA ALA A 506 10.79 -33.11 17.15
C ALA A 506 10.55 -31.63 16.79
N GLU A 507 11.33 -31.03 15.89
CA GLU A 507 11.29 -29.58 15.59
C GLU A 507 9.89 -29.11 15.17
N ASP A 508 9.24 -29.87 14.29
CA ASP A 508 7.89 -29.55 13.77
C ASP A 508 6.75 -30.19 14.59
N THR A 509 7.01 -30.63 15.82
CA THR A 509 6.02 -31.35 16.64
C THR A 509 5.47 -30.48 17.75
N SER A 510 4.16 -30.23 17.75
CA SER A 510 3.50 -29.57 18.88
C SER A 510 3.54 -30.41 20.16
N ALA A 511 3.58 -29.75 21.31
CA ALA A 511 3.66 -30.41 22.60
C ALA A 511 2.90 -29.66 23.67
N ILE A 512 2.54 -30.38 24.73
CA ILE A 512 2.05 -29.80 25.97
C ILE A 512 3.26 -29.56 26.87
N LEU A 513 3.53 -28.30 27.19
CA LEU A 513 4.57 -27.86 28.11
C LEU A 513 3.96 -27.62 29.49
N ARG A 514 4.51 -28.26 30.52
CA ARG A 514 4.15 -28.05 31.92
C ARG A 514 5.36 -27.52 32.69
N THR A 515 5.22 -26.33 33.26
CA THR A 515 6.29 -25.60 33.94
C THR A 515 5.82 -25.05 35.29
N THR A 516 6.76 -24.59 36.11
CA THR A 516 6.51 -24.05 37.44
C THR A 516 7.16 -22.70 37.65
N VAL A 517 6.51 -21.87 38.47
CA VAL A 517 7.09 -20.63 39.00
C VAL A 517 7.01 -20.69 40.52
N SER A 518 8.07 -20.30 41.23
CA SER A 518 8.03 -20.31 42.70
C SER A 518 7.03 -19.28 43.23
N ALA A 519 6.31 -19.63 44.30
CA ALA A 519 5.35 -18.72 44.92
C ALA A 519 6.02 -17.42 45.43
N ASP A 520 7.26 -17.54 45.91
CA ASP A 520 8.09 -16.38 46.32
C ASP A 520 8.33 -15.44 45.13
N ARG A 521 8.58 -15.97 43.93
CA ARG A 521 8.77 -15.17 42.71
C ARG A 521 7.49 -14.49 42.27
N VAL A 522 6.35 -15.19 42.33
CA VAL A 522 5.02 -14.63 42.02
C VAL A 522 4.71 -13.45 42.96
N GLU A 523 5.00 -13.58 44.26
CA GLU A 523 4.87 -12.48 45.23
C GLU A 523 5.87 -11.34 44.95
N GLU A 524 7.13 -11.65 44.59
CA GLU A 524 8.17 -10.67 44.28
C GLU A 524 7.76 -9.76 43.12
N ILE A 525 7.18 -10.32 42.06
CA ILE A 525 6.68 -9.55 40.91
C ILE A 525 5.28 -8.97 41.14
N SER A 526 4.71 -9.13 42.35
CA SER A 526 3.37 -8.68 42.71
C SER A 526 2.27 -9.22 41.77
N ALA A 527 2.45 -10.46 41.28
CA ALA A 527 1.53 -11.17 40.39
C ALA A 527 0.49 -11.99 41.13
N ASP A 528 -0.68 -12.16 40.52
CA ASP A 528 -1.62 -13.22 40.86
C ASP A 528 -1.33 -14.46 39.98
N ALA A 529 -1.53 -15.67 40.51
CA ALA A 529 -1.23 -16.90 39.77
C ALA A 529 -2.04 -17.05 38.46
N SER A 530 -3.22 -16.43 38.40
CA SER A 530 -4.08 -16.38 37.20
C SER A 530 -3.54 -15.50 36.09
N ASP A 531 -2.63 -14.58 36.41
CA ASP A 531 -2.15 -13.55 35.49
C ASP A 531 -0.86 -14.01 34.79
N LEU A 532 -0.37 -15.21 35.11
CA LEU A 532 0.82 -15.80 34.49
C LEU A 532 0.49 -16.41 33.13
N ARG A 533 1.28 -16.04 32.13
CA ARG A 533 1.22 -16.57 30.76
C ARG A 533 2.56 -17.13 30.35
N ILE A 534 2.54 -18.30 29.71
CA ILE A 534 3.71 -18.88 29.04
C ILE A 534 3.82 -18.21 27.66
N ASN A 535 4.99 -17.73 27.30
CA ASN A 535 5.30 -17.17 25.99
C ASN A 535 6.40 -18.00 25.32
N ARG A 536 6.37 -18.12 23.99
CA ARG A 536 7.40 -18.75 23.17
C ARG A 536 8.00 -17.70 22.25
N TYR A 537 9.32 -17.59 22.18
CA TYR A 537 9.95 -16.78 21.15
C TYR A 537 9.87 -17.49 19.78
N ASN A 538 9.41 -16.78 18.74
CA ASN A 538 9.39 -17.31 17.39
C ASN A 538 10.57 -16.76 16.59
N ASP A 539 11.60 -17.58 16.43
CA ASP A 539 12.85 -17.26 15.76
C ASP A 539 12.67 -16.87 14.28
N VAL A 540 11.54 -17.29 13.68
CA VAL A 540 11.18 -16.96 12.29
C VAL A 540 10.63 -15.55 12.17
N ASP A 541 9.73 -15.17 13.09
CA ASP A 541 9.05 -13.87 13.08
C ASP A 541 9.82 -12.80 13.88
N GLY A 542 10.76 -13.22 14.75
CA GLY A 542 11.53 -12.36 15.62
C GLY A 542 10.77 -11.85 16.86
N GLU A 543 9.61 -12.43 17.19
CA GLU A 543 8.69 -11.91 18.21
C GLU A 543 8.28 -12.95 19.28
N TRP A 544 7.87 -12.46 20.46
CA TRP A 544 7.29 -13.29 21.52
C TRP A 544 5.82 -13.62 21.25
N GLN A 545 5.51 -14.91 21.12
CA GLN A 545 4.17 -15.44 20.99
C GLN A 545 3.59 -15.84 22.36
N GLY A 546 2.50 -15.20 22.79
CA GLY A 546 1.74 -15.62 23.97
C GLY A 546 1.00 -16.94 23.74
N LEU A 547 1.18 -17.92 24.62
CA LEU A 547 0.51 -19.21 24.53
C LEU A 547 -0.73 -19.26 25.44
N SER A 548 -1.76 -19.97 24.98
CA SER A 548 -2.96 -20.22 25.80
C SER A 548 -2.57 -21.07 27.02
N THR A 549 -2.51 -20.42 28.18
CA THR A 549 -1.96 -20.97 29.42
C THR A 549 -3.07 -21.33 30.39
N THR A 550 -2.97 -22.51 30.99
CA THR A 550 -3.87 -23.00 32.03
C THR A 550 -3.13 -23.11 33.36
N LEU A 551 -3.67 -22.50 34.41
CA LEU A 551 -3.26 -22.74 35.79
C LEU A 551 -3.73 -24.14 36.21
N VAL A 552 -2.79 -25.07 36.37
CA VAL A 552 -3.09 -26.48 36.68
C VAL A 552 -3.31 -26.67 38.17
N GLU A 553 -2.39 -26.15 38.99
CA GLU A 553 -2.42 -26.28 40.45
C GLU A 553 -1.58 -25.19 41.11
N GLU A 554 -2.08 -24.65 42.22
CA GLU A 554 -1.28 -23.85 43.14
C GLU A 554 -0.82 -24.75 44.29
N ARG A 555 0.48 -25.06 44.29
CA ARG A 555 1.11 -25.77 45.41
C ARG A 555 1.54 -24.75 46.46
N LYS A 556 2.00 -25.26 47.60
CA LYS A 556 2.40 -24.40 48.71
C LYS A 556 3.53 -23.43 48.36
N ASP A 557 4.50 -23.89 47.57
CA ASP A 557 5.74 -23.16 47.28
C ASP A 557 5.90 -22.85 45.76
N GLU A 558 4.96 -23.29 44.91
CA GLU A 558 5.05 -23.22 43.44
C GLU A 558 3.66 -23.08 42.80
N VAL A 559 3.60 -22.40 41.66
CA VAL A 559 2.44 -22.33 40.76
C VAL A 559 2.75 -23.17 39.52
N VAL A 560 1.85 -24.09 39.15
CA VAL A 560 2.02 -25.00 38.02
C VAL A 560 1.18 -24.55 36.83
N LEU A 561 1.83 -24.34 35.70
CA LEU A 561 1.23 -23.85 34.46
C LEU A 561 1.37 -24.88 33.34
N GLU A 562 0.40 -24.90 32.43
CA GLU A 562 0.42 -25.74 31.24
C GLU A 562 -0.02 -24.97 30.00
N ALA A 563 0.69 -25.14 28.88
CA ALA A 563 0.30 -24.59 27.58
C ALA A 563 0.63 -25.55 26.44
N GLU A 564 -0.14 -25.51 25.36
CA GLU A 564 0.24 -26.15 24.11
C GLU A 564 1.17 -25.24 23.32
N THR A 565 2.36 -25.74 22.99
CA THR A 565 3.36 -25.04 22.18
C THR A 565 3.41 -25.62 20.77
N PRO A 566 3.40 -24.79 19.71
CA PRO A 566 3.49 -25.26 18.32
C PRO A 566 4.90 -25.73 17.94
N GLY A 567 5.93 -25.28 18.67
CA GLY A 567 7.33 -25.64 18.46
C GLY A 567 8.18 -25.31 19.68
N PHE A 568 9.50 -25.33 19.54
CA PHE A 568 10.44 -25.09 20.65
C PHE A 568 11.42 -23.98 20.29
N SER A 569 11.88 -23.26 21.31
CA SER A 569 12.85 -22.17 21.27
C SER A 569 13.12 -21.76 22.74
N TYR A 570 13.36 -20.48 23.00
CA TYR A 570 13.22 -19.82 24.28
C TYR A 570 11.76 -19.65 24.67
N PHE A 571 11.52 -19.77 25.96
CA PHE A 571 10.23 -19.57 26.59
C PHE A 571 10.39 -18.61 27.76
N SER A 572 9.32 -17.88 28.04
CA SER A 572 9.19 -17.14 29.29
C SER A 572 7.89 -17.50 29.98
N VAL A 573 7.86 -17.30 31.29
CA VAL A 573 6.61 -17.11 32.03
C VAL A 573 6.62 -15.69 32.52
N SER A 574 5.58 -14.94 32.19
CA SER A 574 5.46 -13.54 32.60
C SER A 574 4.07 -13.28 33.16
N ALA A 575 3.95 -12.34 34.09
CA ALA A 575 2.67 -11.78 34.47
C ALA A 575 2.21 -10.79 33.41
N VAL A 576 0.97 -10.92 32.95
CA VAL A 576 0.34 -10.05 31.95
C VAL A 576 -1.05 -9.67 32.42
N SER A 577 -1.54 -8.50 32.00
CA SER A 577 -2.89 -8.02 32.32
C SER A 577 -3.52 -7.35 31.12
N THR A 578 -4.85 -7.34 31.05
CA THR A 578 -5.54 -6.39 30.18
C THR A 578 -5.30 -4.97 30.70
N PRO A 579 -4.92 -4.01 29.84
CA PRO A 579 -4.73 -2.62 30.26
C PRO A 579 -6.06 -1.99 30.69
N THR A 580 -5.99 -0.83 31.32
CA THR A 580 -7.13 0.05 31.59
C THR A 580 -6.97 1.31 30.75
N ALA A 581 -7.88 1.52 29.79
CA ALA A 581 -7.93 2.76 29.02
C ALA A 581 -8.60 3.86 29.84
N ASP A 582 -8.06 5.07 29.79
CA ASP A 582 -8.66 6.28 30.38
C ASP A 582 -8.63 7.40 29.33
N ALA A 583 -9.79 7.71 28.76
CA ALA A 583 -9.92 8.69 27.69
C ALA A 583 -10.29 10.07 28.25
N ALA A 584 -9.42 11.06 28.01
CA ALA A 584 -9.69 12.46 28.35
C ALA A 584 -9.65 13.38 27.12
N ALA A 585 -10.31 14.54 27.24
CA ALA A 585 -10.25 15.61 26.25
C ALA A 585 -10.16 16.98 26.93
N SER A 586 -9.38 17.90 26.37
CA SER A 586 -9.16 19.24 26.90
C SER A 586 -9.13 20.29 25.78
N PRO A 587 -10.08 21.26 25.76
CA PRO A 587 -11.30 21.32 26.56
C PRO A 587 -12.39 20.39 26.00
N THR A 588 -13.33 19.93 26.84
CA THR A 588 -14.49 19.12 26.40
C THR A 588 -15.60 19.94 25.73
N THR A 589 -15.42 21.26 25.67
CA THR A 589 -16.33 22.18 24.96
C THR A 589 -15.49 23.20 24.19
N ILE A 590 -15.66 23.23 22.88
CA ILE A 590 -14.96 24.10 21.94
C ILE A 590 -15.96 24.82 21.03
N GLU A 591 -15.53 25.86 20.34
CA GLU A 591 -16.26 26.40 19.20
C GLU A 591 -15.78 25.70 17.93
N ALA A 592 -16.65 25.61 16.91
CA ALA A 592 -16.31 25.05 15.61
C ALA A 592 -15.03 25.68 15.04
N GLY A 593 -14.10 24.83 14.60
CA GLY A 593 -12.78 25.22 14.08
C GLY A 593 -11.68 25.42 15.13
N ASN A 594 -11.99 25.30 16.43
CA ASN A 594 -10.96 25.34 17.48
C ASN A 594 -10.36 23.95 17.73
N GLU A 595 -9.13 23.92 18.21
CA GLU A 595 -8.42 22.70 18.56
C GLU A 595 -8.95 22.09 19.88
N VAL A 596 -8.99 20.77 19.93
CA VAL A 596 -9.17 19.95 21.13
C VAL A 596 -8.03 18.94 21.23
N GLU A 597 -7.50 18.80 22.43
CA GLU A 597 -6.49 17.79 22.76
C GLU A 597 -7.19 16.56 23.34
N LEU A 598 -6.94 15.39 22.77
CA LEU A 598 -7.29 14.07 23.30
C LEU A 598 -6.08 13.54 24.06
N ASP A 599 -6.28 13.04 25.27
CA ASP A 599 -5.21 12.60 26.16
C ASP A 599 -5.55 11.24 26.79
N GLY A 600 -4.69 10.26 26.54
CA GLY A 600 -4.82 8.87 26.97
C GLY A 600 -3.79 8.51 28.02
N SER A 601 -2.95 9.46 28.45
CA SER A 601 -1.80 9.25 29.36
C SER A 601 -2.18 8.74 30.76
N ALA A 602 -3.46 8.82 31.13
CA ALA A 602 -3.99 8.22 32.35
C ALA A 602 -4.31 6.71 32.21
N SER A 603 -4.13 6.15 31.01
CA SER A 603 -4.24 4.71 30.79
C SER A 603 -3.12 3.98 31.49
N GLU A 604 -3.43 2.87 32.12
CA GLU A 604 -2.49 2.12 32.95
C GLU A 604 -2.51 0.64 32.59
N ASN A 605 -1.37 -0.02 32.75
CA ASN A 605 -1.27 -1.47 32.66
C ASN A 605 -0.60 -2.01 33.93
N ARG A 606 -1.17 -3.06 34.53
CA ARG A 606 -0.67 -3.60 35.80
C ARG A 606 0.67 -4.32 35.62
N TYR A 607 0.85 -5.00 34.49
CA TYR A 607 2.07 -5.73 34.15
C TYR A 607 2.52 -5.43 32.73
N GLY A 608 3.69 -4.80 32.57
CA GLY A 608 4.21 -4.34 31.28
C GLY A 608 3.82 -2.90 30.99
N GLU A 609 4.00 -2.48 29.74
CA GLU A 609 3.79 -1.10 29.28
C GLU A 609 2.73 -1.05 28.18
N ILE A 610 2.02 0.08 28.08
CA ILE A 610 1.19 0.36 26.91
C ILE A 610 2.12 0.79 25.77
N VAL A 611 2.04 0.09 24.64
CA VAL A 611 2.92 0.30 23.48
C VAL A 611 2.20 0.99 22.32
N ASP A 612 0.87 1.04 22.36
CA ASP A 612 0.05 1.67 21.33
C ASP A 612 -1.20 2.35 21.92
N TYR A 613 -1.52 3.52 21.37
CA TYR A 613 -2.69 4.33 21.69
C TYR A 613 -3.35 4.74 20.37
N THR A 614 -4.59 4.32 20.16
CA THR A 614 -5.37 4.62 18.96
C THR A 614 -6.63 5.38 19.37
N TRP A 615 -6.87 6.54 18.77
CA TRP A 615 -8.03 7.39 19.01
C TRP A 615 -8.92 7.43 17.77
N GLU A 616 -10.21 7.19 17.89
CA GLU A 616 -11.19 7.35 16.83
C GLU A 616 -12.20 8.45 17.20
N ILE A 617 -12.28 9.53 16.41
CA ILE A 617 -13.26 10.59 16.59
C ILE A 617 -13.75 11.04 15.21
N ASN A 618 -15.07 11.14 15.03
CA ASN A 618 -15.68 11.58 13.76
C ASN A 618 -15.27 10.74 12.52
N GLY A 619 -15.04 9.44 12.69
CA GLY A 619 -14.57 8.55 11.62
C GLY A 619 -13.09 8.75 11.25
N GLN A 620 -12.35 9.58 11.98
CA GLN A 620 -10.90 9.76 11.84
C GLN A 620 -10.17 8.96 12.93
N THR A 621 -9.11 8.26 12.55
CA THR A 621 -8.21 7.58 13.50
C THR A 621 -6.89 8.35 13.65
N PHE A 622 -6.46 8.49 14.90
CA PHE A 622 -5.18 9.07 15.29
C PHE A 622 -4.40 8.07 16.15
N SER A 623 -3.06 8.14 16.09
CA SER A 623 -2.20 7.34 16.95
C SER A 623 -1.33 8.23 17.82
N GLY A 624 -1.17 7.86 19.08
CA GLY A 624 -0.39 8.60 20.06
C GLY A 624 -1.09 8.72 21.41
N GLU A 625 -0.29 8.78 22.47
CA GLU A 625 -0.78 8.95 23.85
C GLU A 625 -1.57 10.27 24.00
N THR A 626 -1.13 11.33 23.32
CA THR A 626 -1.83 12.62 23.24
C THR A 626 -1.93 13.06 21.78
N VAL A 627 -3.09 13.55 21.36
CA VAL A 627 -3.40 13.95 19.98
C VAL A 627 -4.14 15.29 19.99
N THR A 628 -3.84 16.17 19.03
CA THR A 628 -4.63 17.40 18.83
C THR A 628 -5.41 17.31 17.51
N THR A 629 -6.69 17.67 17.54
CA THR A 629 -7.55 17.71 16.36
C THR A 629 -8.49 18.91 16.39
N THR A 630 -9.08 19.30 15.26
CA THR A 630 -10.12 20.34 15.16
C THR A 630 -11.45 19.70 14.77
N LEU A 631 -12.56 20.31 15.18
CA LEU A 631 -13.90 19.87 14.79
C LEU A 631 -14.64 21.09 14.23
N ASP A 632 -14.93 21.06 12.93
CA ASP A 632 -15.37 22.24 12.18
C ASP A 632 -16.89 22.40 12.13
N GLU A 633 -17.64 21.38 12.54
CA GLU A 633 -19.09 21.44 12.64
C GLU A 633 -19.56 21.43 14.10
N SER A 634 -20.60 22.21 14.40
CA SER A 634 -21.22 22.18 15.72
C SER A 634 -21.95 20.85 15.95
N GLY A 635 -21.64 20.17 17.04
CA GLY A 635 -22.18 18.83 17.31
C GLY A 635 -21.60 18.23 18.59
N ASN A 636 -22.06 17.03 18.94
CA ASN A 636 -21.43 16.23 19.99
C ASN A 636 -20.62 15.10 19.33
N TYR A 637 -19.32 15.08 19.58
CA TYR A 637 -18.40 14.07 19.07
C TYR A 637 -17.98 13.16 20.20
N THR A 638 -17.84 11.87 19.92
CA THR A 638 -17.29 10.91 20.87
C THR A 638 -15.94 10.45 20.35
N ALA A 639 -14.88 10.68 21.13
CA ALA A 639 -13.57 10.15 20.88
C ALA A 639 -13.42 8.81 21.60
N HIS A 640 -13.08 7.75 20.87
CA HIS A 640 -12.85 6.41 21.37
C HIS A 640 -11.34 6.15 21.44
N LEU A 641 -10.81 5.94 22.64
CA LEU A 641 -9.44 5.47 22.83
C LEU A 641 -9.43 3.95 22.84
N LYS A 642 -8.47 3.33 22.16
CA LYS A 642 -8.06 1.94 22.28
C LYS A 642 -6.57 1.90 22.59
N VAL A 643 -6.20 1.24 23.67
CA VAL A 643 -4.80 1.04 24.06
C VAL A 643 -4.41 -0.42 23.91
N THR A 644 -3.17 -0.69 23.51
CA THR A 644 -2.58 -2.04 23.41
C THR A 644 -1.30 -2.09 24.23
N ASN A 645 -1.11 -3.14 25.04
CA ASN A 645 0.13 -3.33 25.79
C ASN A 645 1.14 -4.25 25.07
N ASP A 646 2.35 -4.32 25.61
CA ASP A 646 3.46 -5.16 25.16
C ASP A 646 3.13 -6.67 25.12
N ALA A 647 2.09 -7.10 25.84
CA ALA A 647 1.54 -8.45 25.82
C ALA A 647 0.47 -8.70 24.75
N GLY A 648 0.14 -7.69 23.94
CA GLY A 648 -0.90 -7.74 22.89
C GLY A 648 -2.33 -7.62 23.43
N GLU A 649 -2.51 -7.33 24.72
CA GLU A 649 -3.82 -7.13 25.34
C GLU A 649 -4.33 -5.72 25.07
N THR A 650 -5.63 -5.59 24.78
CA THR A 650 -6.25 -4.30 24.42
C THR A 650 -7.36 -3.89 25.37
N ALA A 651 -7.55 -2.58 25.56
CA ALA A 651 -8.72 -2.02 26.24
C ALA A 651 -9.17 -0.73 25.55
N SER A 652 -10.43 -0.32 25.78
CA SER A 652 -10.97 0.90 25.18
C SER A 652 -11.78 1.72 26.18
N ASP A 653 -11.75 3.04 26.01
CA ASP A 653 -12.56 4.03 26.73
C ASP A 653 -12.98 5.16 25.78
N SER A 654 -13.86 6.08 26.20
CA SER A 654 -14.29 7.18 25.33
C SER A 654 -14.66 8.46 26.08
N VAL A 655 -14.48 9.60 25.42
CA VAL A 655 -14.81 10.94 25.93
C VAL A 655 -15.66 11.71 24.93
N THR A 656 -16.66 12.46 25.41
CA THR A 656 -17.52 13.29 24.57
C THR A 656 -17.05 14.74 24.56
N ILE A 657 -16.96 15.33 23.36
CA ILE A 657 -16.62 16.73 23.11
C ILE A 657 -17.85 17.44 22.52
N THR A 658 -18.18 18.60 23.05
CA THR A 658 -19.28 19.45 22.55
C THR A 658 -18.71 20.62 21.75
N VAL A 659 -19.15 20.75 20.51
CA VAL A 659 -18.72 21.82 19.60
C VAL A 659 -19.87 22.80 19.43
N GLU A 660 -19.65 24.04 19.86
CA GLU A 660 -20.61 25.15 19.74
C GLU A 660 -20.38 25.93 18.45
N GLN A 661 -21.45 26.52 17.89
CA GLN A 661 -21.37 27.28 16.65
C GLN A 661 -20.65 28.63 16.90
N ASN A 662 -19.65 28.95 16.07
CA ASN A 662 -18.94 30.21 16.15
C ASN A 662 -19.87 31.39 15.80
N SER A 663 -20.06 32.33 16.73
CA SER A 663 -21.12 33.35 16.65
C SER A 663 -20.70 34.69 16.02
N ASP A 664 -19.45 34.79 15.55
CA ASP A 664 -18.86 36.06 15.08
C ASP A 664 -18.87 36.28 13.54
N GLU A 665 -19.46 35.38 12.74
CA GLU A 665 -19.62 35.59 11.28
C GLU A 665 -21.09 35.73 10.83
N ILE A 666 -21.58 36.98 10.85
CA ILE A 666 -22.60 37.44 9.91
C ILE A 666 -22.04 38.66 9.18
N GLY A 667 -21.53 38.45 7.95
CA GLY A 667 -21.19 39.54 7.03
C GLY A 667 -20.42 39.08 5.79
N ASP A 668 -21.14 38.97 4.67
CA ASP A 668 -20.70 38.95 3.26
C ASP A 668 -19.44 38.16 2.87
N GLY A 669 -19.67 37.08 2.10
CA GLY A 669 -18.73 36.64 1.07
C GLY A 669 -18.11 35.27 1.30
N ASP A 670 -18.37 34.40 0.33
CA ASP A 670 -17.56 33.26 -0.10
C ASP A 670 -17.61 31.96 0.71
N GLY A 671 -17.79 30.87 -0.02
CA GLY A 671 -18.12 29.55 0.49
C GLY A 671 -16.90 28.64 0.58
N SER A 672 -16.60 28.25 1.81
CA SER A 672 -16.08 26.95 2.26
C SER A 672 -14.98 26.25 1.44
N ASP A 673 -13.76 26.34 1.97
CA ASP A 673 -12.61 25.50 1.66
C ASP A 673 -12.77 24.06 2.20
N THR A 674 -12.95 23.16 1.24
CA THR A 674 -12.53 21.76 1.15
C THR A 674 -11.03 21.46 1.12
N ASP A 675 -10.36 20.89 2.14
CA ASP A 675 -8.97 20.39 1.95
C ASP A 675 -8.74 19.16 2.86
N ASP A 676 -8.62 17.88 2.49
CA ASP A 676 -8.57 17.03 1.27
C ASP A 676 -7.90 15.69 1.76
N GLY A 677 -7.51 14.69 0.93
CA GLY A 677 -6.88 13.46 1.46
C GLY A 677 -6.09 12.49 0.58
N LEU A 678 -6.30 12.48 -0.75
CA LEU A 678 -5.45 11.99 -1.87
C LEU A 678 -5.44 10.50 -2.33
N LEU A 679 -6.49 10.17 -3.12
CA LEU A 679 -6.82 9.12 -4.13
C LEU A 679 -5.75 8.18 -4.78
N PRO A 680 -6.26 7.07 -5.37
CA PRO A 680 -6.12 6.83 -6.81
C PRO A 680 -7.49 6.68 -7.50
N VAL A 681 -7.78 7.73 -8.25
CA VAL A 681 -8.81 7.93 -9.28
C VAL A 681 -9.26 6.66 -10.04
N PRO A 682 -10.57 6.35 -10.11
CA PRO A 682 -11.14 5.74 -11.31
C PRO A 682 -11.07 6.80 -12.42
N GLY A 683 -10.26 6.53 -13.45
CA GLY A 683 -10.08 7.44 -14.60
C GLY A 683 -8.76 7.27 -15.35
N PHE A 684 -7.75 6.63 -14.79
CA PHE A 684 -6.49 6.44 -15.53
C PHE A 684 -6.66 5.37 -16.61
N GLY A 685 -6.28 5.70 -17.85
CA GLY A 685 -6.19 4.70 -18.91
C GLY A 685 -5.25 3.55 -18.49
N PRO A 686 -5.46 2.32 -18.98
CA PRO A 686 -4.82 1.09 -18.46
C PRO A 686 -3.29 1.14 -18.33
N ILE A 687 -2.61 2.07 -19.04
CA ILE A 687 -1.15 2.14 -19.01
C ILE A 687 -0.60 2.71 -17.70
N ILE A 688 -1.21 3.77 -17.20
CA ILE A 688 -0.68 4.48 -16.03
C ILE A 688 -1.16 3.80 -14.75
N THR A 689 -2.37 3.22 -14.78
CA THR A 689 -3.01 2.54 -13.65
C THR A 689 -2.19 1.41 -13.09
N VAL A 690 -1.48 0.63 -13.92
CA VAL A 690 -0.76 -0.57 -13.46
C VAL A 690 0.65 -0.25 -12.97
N LEU A 691 1.33 0.73 -13.57
CA LEU A 691 2.61 1.26 -13.08
C LEU A 691 2.41 2.05 -11.78
N ALA A 692 1.33 2.85 -11.74
CA ALA A 692 0.88 3.56 -10.54
C ALA A 692 0.29 2.60 -9.52
N LEU A 693 -0.36 1.48 -9.90
CA LEU A 693 -0.69 0.40 -8.96
C LEU A 693 0.61 -0.14 -8.39
N MET A 694 1.60 -0.52 -9.19
CA MET A 694 2.86 -1.02 -8.67
C MET A 694 3.63 -0.02 -7.82
N VAL A 695 3.46 1.28 -8.04
CA VAL A 695 4.01 2.32 -7.16
C VAL A 695 3.10 2.60 -5.97
N ALA A 696 1.77 2.46 -6.05
CA ALA A 696 0.79 2.74 -4.99
C ALA A 696 0.57 1.54 -4.04
N LEU A 697 0.47 0.31 -4.58
CA LEU A 697 0.60 -1.00 -3.91
C LEU A 697 1.74 -1.00 -2.88
N LEU A 698 2.74 -0.17 -3.13
CA LEU A 698 4.06 -0.21 -2.56
C LEU A 698 4.54 1.15 -2.05
N VAL A 699 3.83 2.27 -2.24
CA VAL A 699 4.16 3.59 -1.64
C VAL A 699 2.95 4.27 -0.96
N PHE A 700 1.74 3.74 -1.06
CA PHE A 700 0.59 4.41 -0.45
C PHE A 700 -0.35 3.35 0.13
N ARG A 701 -0.12 2.97 1.39
CA ARG A 701 -1.09 2.21 2.19
C ARG A 701 -1.83 3.22 3.08
N HIS A 702 -3.16 3.29 3.09
CA HIS A 702 -3.83 4.08 4.14
C HIS A 702 -3.83 3.32 5.46
N ARG A 703 -3.88 4.14 6.52
CA ARG A 703 -4.19 3.79 7.90
C ARG A 703 -5.31 2.75 7.94
N SER A 704 -5.16 1.75 8.79
CA SER A 704 -6.26 0.86 9.16
C SER A 704 -6.07 0.52 10.63
N PRO A 705 -7.15 0.33 11.38
CA PRO A 705 -8.19 1.30 11.71
C PRO A 705 -8.13 1.74 13.18
#